data_AF-A0AA39X865-F1
#
_entry.id   AF-A0AA39X865-F1
#
_cell.length_a   1.000
_cell.length_b   1.000
_cell.length_c   1.000
_cell.angle_alpha   90.00
_cell.angle_beta   90.00
_cell.angle_gamma   90.00
#
_symmetry.space_group_name_H-M   'P 1'
#
loop_
_entity.id
_entity.type
_entity.pdbx_description
1 polymer ?
#
loop_
_entity_poly.entity_id
_entity_poly.type
_entity_poly.pdbx_seq_one_letter_code
_entity_poly.pdbx_strand_id
1 'polypeptide(L)'
;MAAPPPPQSADSSTPTKELYPMSNWKYDAFLWSMSILTLFFREVHPRGSWRVPRNGPVLFVAAPHANQFVDALILQRTLRDECKRRISLLIAQKSVHGFIGWASRQVGSVPVGRAQDAAKPGKGTIYLPDPINDPTLIRGYGTNFNKQSEVSGMIFLPSIKGQTGASVDIAEIIGPEELRIKRPLKDQLSLTQLTGRDDVDEHGQFGDKSFHGCKEGFKGTKYKIAPHIDQTKVYQAVFDRLKSGGCVGIFPEGGSHDRTELLPLKAGVAIMALGTLADAPDCGLKIVPVGMNYFHAHKFRSRAVVEFGPPFEVPAKLVHMYSNKQRRDAIGQLLDMVHQALSAVTVSTPDYDTLMVIQAARRLYNPTGKKLPLPVVVELNRRLAMGYEKYKDDARIQKLQKSVKEYNRQLRYLNIRDHQVQYARMSWPKVVLTFFYRLAKLLVLSAGVLPGLVLFGPVFIASKVISLQKAKTALAGSAVKIQGRDVMATWKLLVAMAFAPVLYNLYTSILAYRVYQDRLGGRVPESVPIWMVFLAGWIFFPAVTFAALRFGEVGMDIIKSLRPLVMCINPSSSYNIQQLRERRAELSKQVTELINTLGPEMFPDFETTRLVADPSERATTESGGPVSPVQTTFRRRESEMSSPGGAGGYGVGADGGVESPTRTGGVMLSRRGTTLSSRAIPRNESFSNIGQVAMFATRPPSRSRSRSSSAGGGFPVAQFTTLDSHGGFDEASKKIREAMRERGAIRRRQSMAEKNGGDGDGGMVLGGGEDTESEEEVEDELEDDAKLGLEVRGQGARSELESAYCILLFTVFLLLLLDANPVSSSSAMGPPPASASSHLPALTRKKMSSGFKSLINSAKKLAIGDSGSKADIDDLFPAVDKAADGDDCDHDCDSCAVQYPKGFKIDEDDELYGFVKGWSTHVLVATGKTDWVRDVADEKGSVMQAIGNAKAPSNGKLMLSASNIPTPHHTSDYSEPTTVLLLPAFTIVENVTPATVPVLISDIISKAPTNTSPLAPVSLPRSLPAPLPEGTPAAIKELTTRPCPHRVLILLCSQRTRDARCGQSAPLLRKEFQRHLQPLGLYRDLDDDRPGGVGIYFISHVGGHKYSANVMVYRRPDAFGVDADGEGGVGAGQCIWLARVKPEDCEGVVKFTVLQGKVVKPKSQLRGGFDRSKGLMSW
;
A
#
# COMPACT_ATOMS: atom_id res chain seq x y z
N MET A 1 -6.99 -42.85 61.07
CA MET A 1 -7.96 -42.88 59.95
C MET A 1 -7.48 -41.92 58.88
N ALA A 2 -7.42 -42.35 57.61
CA ALA A 2 -7.12 -41.49 56.47
C ALA A 2 -8.31 -41.53 55.50
N ALA A 3 -8.67 -40.39 54.92
CA ALA A 3 -9.74 -40.32 53.92
C ALA A 3 -9.25 -40.93 52.57
N PRO A 4 -10.11 -41.65 51.83
CA PRO A 4 -9.71 -42.28 50.58
C PRO A 4 -9.44 -41.26 49.46
N PRO A 5 -8.59 -41.59 48.47
CA PRO A 5 -8.44 -40.78 47.27
C PRO A 5 -9.74 -40.77 46.43
N PRO A 6 -9.99 -39.71 45.63
CA PRO A 6 -11.12 -39.67 44.71
C PRO A 6 -11.01 -40.79 43.64
N PRO A 7 -12.14 -41.27 43.11
CA PRO A 7 -12.15 -42.43 42.22
C PRO A 7 -11.40 -42.15 40.91
N GLN A 8 -10.58 -43.11 40.49
CA GLN A 8 -10.03 -43.14 39.14
C GLN A 8 -11.16 -43.50 38.17
N SER A 9 -11.58 -42.54 37.34
CA SER A 9 -12.47 -42.81 36.21
C SER A 9 -11.74 -43.65 35.17
N ALA A 10 -11.89 -44.96 35.27
CA ALA A 10 -11.35 -45.89 34.28
C ALA A 10 -12.15 -45.79 32.99
N ASP A 11 -11.60 -45.06 32.01
CA ASP A 11 -11.94 -45.28 30.60
C ASP A 11 -10.68 -45.16 29.76
N SER A 12 -10.00 -46.31 29.58
CA SER A 12 -8.71 -46.39 28.90
C SER A 12 -8.88 -46.44 27.38
N SER A 13 -9.47 -45.39 26.80
CA SER A 13 -9.36 -45.16 25.36
C SER A 13 -7.87 -45.00 25.04
N THR A 14 -7.28 -45.96 24.32
CA THR A 14 -5.90 -45.86 23.83
C THR A 14 -5.75 -44.52 23.10
N PRO A 15 -4.81 -43.63 23.51
CA PRO A 15 -4.78 -42.26 23.02
C PRO A 15 -4.69 -42.26 21.50
N THR A 16 -5.72 -41.70 20.85
CA THR A 16 -5.86 -41.70 19.39
C THR A 16 -4.59 -41.13 18.78
N LYS A 17 -3.93 -41.94 17.94
CA LYS A 17 -2.55 -41.71 17.53
C LYS A 17 -2.47 -40.45 16.65
N GLU A 18 -2.16 -39.32 17.28
CA GLU A 18 -2.20 -37.98 16.68
C GLU A 18 -1.52 -37.99 15.30
N LEU A 19 -2.28 -37.63 14.26
CA LEU A 19 -1.83 -37.73 12.85
C LEU A 19 -0.59 -36.87 12.56
N TYR A 20 -0.38 -35.79 13.34
CA TYR A 20 0.73 -34.85 13.20
C TYR A 20 1.32 -34.50 14.58
N PRO A 21 2.03 -35.44 15.24
CA PRO A 21 2.36 -35.33 16.66
C PRO A 21 3.43 -34.26 16.91
N MET A 22 3.06 -33.20 17.64
CA MET A 22 3.95 -32.07 17.91
C MET A 22 4.90 -32.35 19.08
N SER A 23 6.16 -32.71 18.79
CA SER A 23 7.20 -32.81 19.83
C SER A 23 7.64 -31.44 20.33
N ASN A 24 7.40 -31.18 21.61
CA ASN A 24 7.74 -29.92 22.29
C ASN A 24 9.22 -29.50 22.10
N TRP A 25 10.17 -30.44 22.15
CA TRP A 25 11.60 -30.12 22.02
C TRP A 25 12.00 -29.85 20.57
N LYS A 26 11.42 -30.56 19.59
CA LYS A 26 11.66 -30.32 18.15
C LYS A 26 11.11 -28.96 17.73
N TYR A 27 9.91 -28.63 18.22
CA TYR A 27 9.28 -27.33 18.04
C TYR A 27 10.17 -26.19 18.56
N ASP A 28 10.63 -26.30 19.81
CA ASP A 28 11.45 -25.27 20.45
C ASP A 28 12.84 -25.14 19.80
N ALA A 29 13.52 -26.25 19.51
CA ALA A 29 14.83 -26.24 18.84
C ALA A 29 14.75 -25.72 17.39
N PHE A 30 13.67 -26.01 16.69
CA PHE A 30 13.42 -25.46 15.36
C PHE A 30 13.16 -23.95 15.42
N LEU A 31 12.27 -23.47 16.30
CA LEU A 31 12.05 -22.02 16.44
C LEU A 31 13.30 -21.27 16.91
N TRP A 32 14.11 -21.89 17.77
CA TRP A 32 15.42 -21.35 18.17
C TRP A 32 16.39 -21.23 16.99
N SER A 33 16.52 -22.26 16.14
CA SER A 33 17.36 -22.15 14.93
C SER A 33 16.79 -21.19 13.88
N MET A 34 15.46 -20.99 13.83
CA MET A 34 14.83 -19.93 13.05
C MET A 34 14.96 -18.52 13.65
N SER A 35 15.81 -18.31 14.67
CA SER A 35 16.13 -16.97 15.22
C SER A 35 16.73 -15.99 14.20
N ILE A 36 17.11 -16.45 13.00
CA ILE A 36 17.39 -15.58 11.85
C ILE A 36 16.25 -14.62 11.50
N LEU A 37 15.00 -14.90 11.92
CA LEU A 37 13.87 -13.97 11.80
C LEU A 37 14.10 -12.64 12.55
N THR A 38 14.81 -12.65 13.68
CA THR A 38 15.23 -11.42 14.39
C THR A 38 16.43 -10.71 13.74
N LEU A 39 17.06 -11.33 12.73
CA LEU A 39 17.96 -10.64 11.80
C LEU A 39 17.20 -10.05 10.60
N PHE A 40 16.09 -10.65 10.16
CA PHE A 40 15.24 -10.06 9.11
C PHE A 40 14.40 -8.88 9.61
N PHE A 41 13.60 -9.07 10.67
CA PHE A 41 12.82 -7.98 11.28
C PHE A 41 13.64 -7.30 12.36
N ARG A 42 13.66 -5.97 12.34
CA ARG A 42 14.36 -5.17 13.36
C ARG A 42 13.72 -5.32 14.73
N GLU A 43 12.40 -5.35 14.75
CA GLU A 43 11.60 -5.44 15.96
C GLU A 43 10.25 -6.09 15.63
N VAL A 44 9.86 -7.06 16.44
CA VAL A 44 8.52 -7.69 16.42
C VAL A 44 7.88 -7.34 17.76
N HIS A 45 6.88 -6.47 17.76
CA HIS A 45 6.22 -6.04 18.97
C HIS A 45 4.93 -6.83 19.24
N PRO A 46 4.88 -7.67 20.29
CA PRO A 46 3.63 -8.20 20.79
C PRO A 46 2.78 -7.10 21.43
N ARG A 47 1.48 -7.09 21.13
CA ARG A 47 0.47 -6.25 21.79
C ARG A 47 -0.68 -7.14 22.23
N GLY A 48 -1.16 -6.97 23.46
CA GLY A 48 -2.23 -7.79 24.01
C GLY A 48 -1.83 -9.24 24.35
N SER A 49 -0.55 -9.61 24.35
CA SER A 49 -0.08 -10.99 24.65
C SER A 49 -0.63 -11.53 25.99
N TRP A 50 -0.80 -10.66 26.99
CA TRP A 50 -1.41 -10.97 28.28
C TRP A 50 -2.89 -11.39 28.23
N ARG A 51 -3.59 -11.18 27.11
CA ARG A 51 -4.98 -11.62 26.88
C ARG A 51 -5.07 -13.09 26.45
N VAL A 52 -3.96 -13.67 25.96
CA VAL A 52 -3.93 -15.04 25.45
C VAL A 52 -4.12 -16.06 26.60
N PRO A 53 -5.09 -16.98 26.51
CA PRO A 53 -5.25 -18.02 27.53
C PRO A 53 -3.99 -18.88 27.69
N ARG A 54 -3.48 -18.99 28.93
CA ARG A 54 -2.30 -19.81 29.25
C ARG A 54 -2.59 -21.30 29.17
N ASN A 55 -3.79 -21.71 29.61
CA ASN A 55 -4.27 -23.09 29.68
C ASN A 55 -5.59 -23.24 28.89
N GLY A 56 -6.01 -24.48 28.61
CA GLY A 56 -7.17 -24.78 27.77
C GLY A 56 -6.88 -24.65 26.27
N PRO A 57 -7.81 -25.06 25.38
CA PRO A 57 -7.60 -25.00 23.94
C PRO A 57 -7.89 -23.62 23.34
N VAL A 58 -7.08 -23.26 22.34
CA VAL A 58 -7.18 -21.95 21.67
C VAL A 58 -7.06 -22.10 20.15
N LEU A 59 -8.05 -21.58 19.44
CA LEU A 59 -8.00 -21.38 17.98
C LEU A 59 -7.58 -19.95 17.69
N PHE A 60 -6.36 -19.75 17.23
CA PHE A 60 -5.88 -18.44 16.78
C PHE A 60 -6.30 -18.21 15.32
N VAL A 61 -6.85 -17.04 15.05
CA VAL A 61 -7.22 -16.63 13.69
C VAL A 61 -6.41 -15.38 13.37
N ALA A 62 -5.56 -15.46 12.34
CA ALA A 62 -4.56 -14.42 12.04
C ALA A 62 -4.79 -13.82 10.65
N ALA A 63 -4.75 -12.49 10.56
CA ALA A 63 -4.89 -11.72 9.32
C ALA A 63 -4.25 -10.32 9.47
N PRO A 64 -4.01 -9.56 8.39
CA PRO A 64 -3.96 -10.00 7.00
C PRO A 64 -2.73 -10.88 6.74
N HIS A 65 -2.82 -11.80 5.78
CA HIS A 65 -1.73 -12.72 5.45
C HIS A 65 -0.70 -12.09 4.48
N ALA A 66 0.00 -11.06 4.96
CA ALA A 66 0.89 -10.21 4.15
C ALA A 66 2.20 -10.89 3.70
N ASN A 67 2.60 -12.03 4.27
CA ASN A 67 3.71 -12.86 3.76
C ASN A 67 3.34 -14.34 3.77
N GLN A 68 4.13 -15.19 3.10
CA GLN A 68 3.98 -16.64 3.19
C GLN A 68 4.41 -17.23 4.55
N PHE A 69 5.51 -17.99 4.61
CA PHE A 69 5.89 -18.73 5.83
C PHE A 69 6.44 -17.83 6.95
N VAL A 70 6.68 -16.56 6.65
CA VAL A 70 7.18 -15.56 7.60
C VAL A 70 6.14 -15.20 8.65
N ASP A 71 4.88 -14.97 8.25
CA ASP A 71 3.77 -14.67 9.17
C ASP A 71 3.58 -15.82 10.19
N ALA A 72 3.62 -17.05 9.67
CA ALA A 72 3.50 -18.28 10.45
C ALA A 72 4.59 -18.38 11.53
N LEU A 73 5.86 -18.18 11.16
CA LEU A 73 6.98 -18.29 12.09
C LEU A 73 7.02 -17.12 13.10
N ILE A 74 6.63 -15.91 12.70
CA ILE A 74 6.48 -14.76 13.60
C ILE A 74 5.41 -15.04 14.65
N LEU A 75 4.24 -15.54 14.25
CA LEU A 75 3.15 -15.88 15.17
C LEU A 75 3.55 -17.01 16.13
N GLN A 76 4.16 -18.09 15.61
CA GLN A 76 4.66 -19.21 16.40
C GLN A 76 5.69 -18.75 17.44
N ARG A 77 6.68 -17.96 17.03
CA ARG A 77 7.70 -17.44 17.94
C ARG A 77 7.10 -16.49 18.98
N THR A 78 6.26 -15.54 18.57
CA THR A 78 5.65 -14.56 19.49
C THR A 78 4.83 -15.25 20.58
N LEU A 79 4.03 -16.26 20.22
CA LEU A 79 3.27 -17.07 21.18
C LEU A 79 4.16 -17.94 22.09
N ARG A 80 5.31 -18.40 21.59
CA ARG A 80 6.26 -19.20 22.38
C ARG A 80 7.12 -18.37 23.32
N ASP A 81 7.53 -17.18 22.90
CA ASP A 81 8.38 -16.27 23.68
C ASP A 81 7.54 -15.53 24.75
N GLU A 82 6.39 -14.97 24.40
CA GLU A 82 5.53 -14.21 25.34
C GLU A 82 4.61 -15.13 26.16
N CYS A 83 3.76 -15.90 25.48
CA CYS A 83 2.65 -16.62 26.11
C CYS A 83 3.05 -18.03 26.58
N LYS A 84 4.26 -18.47 26.24
CA LYS A 84 4.81 -19.83 26.39
C LYS A 84 3.99 -20.95 25.72
N ARG A 85 2.95 -20.61 24.94
CA ARG A 85 2.12 -21.53 24.16
C ARG A 85 2.90 -22.07 22.95
N ARG A 86 2.50 -23.24 22.45
CA ARG A 86 2.95 -23.79 21.16
C ARG A 86 1.73 -23.95 20.25
N ILE A 87 1.88 -23.59 18.98
CA ILE A 87 0.80 -23.55 18.00
C ILE A 87 1.15 -24.32 16.73
N SER A 88 0.30 -25.29 16.40
CA SER A 88 0.27 -25.94 15.08
C SER A 88 -0.44 -25.02 14.10
N LEU A 89 0.14 -24.83 12.91
CA LEU A 89 -0.45 -24.00 11.86
C LEU A 89 -0.87 -24.86 10.67
N LEU A 90 -2.02 -24.55 10.08
CA LEU A 90 -2.46 -25.14 8.82
C LEU A 90 -1.56 -24.68 7.66
N ILE A 91 -1.05 -25.62 6.87
CA ILE A 91 -0.17 -25.35 5.72
C ILE A 91 -0.74 -25.95 4.44
N ALA A 92 -0.66 -25.24 3.30
CA ALA A 92 -1.11 -25.77 2.01
C ALA A 92 -0.26 -26.99 1.61
N GLN A 93 -0.91 -28.10 1.22
CA GLN A 93 -0.22 -29.38 0.98
C GLN A 93 0.88 -29.30 -0.09
N LYS A 94 0.68 -28.49 -1.14
CA LYS A 94 1.70 -28.22 -2.20
C LYS A 94 3.00 -27.57 -1.69
N SER A 95 3.01 -27.04 -0.46
CA SER A 95 4.19 -26.46 0.18
C SER A 95 4.93 -27.45 1.08
N VAL A 96 4.40 -28.66 1.31
CA VAL A 96 4.97 -29.67 2.21
C VAL A 96 6.00 -30.55 1.48
N HIS A 97 6.91 -29.87 0.77
CA HIS A 97 7.99 -30.47 -0.02
C HIS A 97 9.33 -29.77 0.27
N GLY A 98 10.45 -30.46 0.03
CA GLY A 98 11.79 -29.94 0.31
C GLY A 98 11.98 -29.44 1.75
N PHE A 99 12.76 -28.37 1.92
CA PHE A 99 13.03 -27.76 3.23
C PHE A 99 11.76 -27.31 3.96
N ILE A 100 10.78 -26.74 3.26
CA ILE A 100 9.52 -26.26 3.87
C ILE A 100 8.70 -27.43 4.41
N GLY A 101 8.68 -28.56 3.69
CA GLY A 101 8.06 -29.82 4.15
C GLY A 101 8.82 -30.55 5.26
N TRP A 102 10.11 -30.27 5.46
CA TRP A 102 10.85 -30.71 6.64
C TRP A 102 10.58 -29.81 7.85
N ALA A 103 10.59 -28.49 7.65
CA ALA A 103 10.34 -27.48 8.66
C ALA A 103 8.92 -27.59 9.27
N SER A 104 7.89 -27.72 8.42
CA SER A 104 6.49 -27.83 8.87
C SER A 104 6.27 -29.03 9.80
N ARG A 105 7.00 -30.14 9.59
CA ARG A 105 6.97 -31.32 10.46
C ARG A 105 7.61 -31.08 11.83
N GLN A 106 8.63 -30.22 11.93
CA GLN A 106 9.24 -29.90 13.24
C GLN A 106 8.30 -29.06 14.11
N VAL A 107 7.50 -28.17 13.49
CA VAL A 107 6.51 -27.34 14.20
C VAL A 107 5.11 -27.99 14.31
N GLY A 108 4.96 -29.25 13.91
CA GLY A 108 3.69 -29.98 13.99
C GLY A 108 2.57 -29.41 13.12
N SER A 109 2.89 -28.76 12.01
CA SER A 109 1.89 -28.16 11.10
C SER A 109 1.06 -29.21 10.35
N VAL A 110 -0.26 -29.00 10.31
CA VAL A 110 -1.21 -29.88 9.62
C VAL A 110 -1.32 -29.51 8.13
N PRO A 111 -1.06 -30.44 7.20
CA PRO A 111 -1.23 -30.21 5.77
C PRO A 111 -2.70 -30.17 5.37
N VAL A 112 -3.09 -29.15 4.59
CA VAL A 112 -4.44 -28.99 4.04
C VAL A 112 -4.38 -29.11 2.52
N GLY A 113 -4.97 -30.19 1.99
CA GLY A 113 -5.13 -30.39 0.55
C GLY A 113 -6.20 -29.48 -0.04
N ARG A 114 -6.01 -29.04 -1.28
CA ARG A 114 -7.00 -28.27 -2.05
C ARG A 114 -7.00 -28.74 -3.50
N ALA A 115 -8.18 -28.95 -4.07
CA ALA A 115 -8.33 -29.42 -5.44
C ALA A 115 -7.63 -28.46 -6.44
N GLN A 116 -7.77 -27.14 -6.28
CA GLN A 116 -7.03 -26.12 -7.06
C GLN A 116 -5.50 -26.30 -7.06
N ASP A 117 -4.93 -26.88 -6.00
CA ASP A 117 -3.48 -27.07 -5.83
C ASP A 117 -3.02 -28.43 -6.38
N ALA A 118 -3.97 -29.35 -6.65
CA ALA A 118 -3.75 -30.65 -7.29
C ALA A 118 -4.19 -30.68 -8.77
N ALA A 119 -4.69 -29.55 -9.31
CA ALA A 119 -5.28 -29.47 -10.64
C ALA A 119 -4.25 -29.66 -11.77
N LYS A 120 -4.43 -30.72 -12.57
CA LYS A 120 -3.60 -31.07 -13.73
C LYS A 120 -4.32 -30.68 -15.03
N PRO A 121 -3.60 -30.31 -16.11
CA PRO A 121 -4.22 -30.14 -17.42
C PRO A 121 -4.84 -31.46 -17.89
N GLY A 122 -6.09 -31.43 -18.35
CA GLY A 122 -6.75 -32.58 -18.96
C GLY A 122 -6.21 -32.85 -20.37
N LYS A 123 -6.35 -34.10 -20.85
CA LYS A 123 -6.18 -34.41 -22.29
C LYS A 123 -7.46 -34.05 -23.05
N GLY A 124 -7.31 -33.67 -24.31
CA GLY A 124 -8.43 -33.22 -25.16
C GLY A 124 -8.92 -31.82 -24.82
N THR A 125 -10.12 -31.51 -25.28
CA THR A 125 -10.85 -30.25 -25.03
C THR A 125 -12.30 -30.54 -24.62
N ILE A 126 -12.96 -29.62 -23.93
CA ILE A 126 -14.36 -29.77 -23.48
C ILE A 126 -15.28 -28.70 -24.07
N TYR A 127 -16.55 -29.03 -24.20
CA TYR A 127 -17.60 -28.13 -24.66
C TYR A 127 -18.94 -28.47 -24.00
N LEU A 128 -19.86 -27.51 -24.03
CA LEU A 128 -21.21 -27.63 -23.50
C LEU A 128 -22.18 -27.83 -24.69
N PRO A 129 -22.66 -29.06 -24.97
CA PRO A 129 -23.44 -29.36 -26.16
C PRO A 129 -24.76 -28.59 -26.21
N ASP A 130 -25.56 -28.62 -25.13
CA ASP A 130 -26.92 -28.07 -25.05
C ASP A 130 -27.07 -27.11 -23.86
N PRO A 131 -26.41 -25.92 -23.87
CA PRO A 131 -26.44 -24.94 -22.77
C PRO A 131 -27.82 -24.53 -22.26
N ILE A 132 -28.87 -24.66 -23.07
CA ILE A 132 -30.24 -24.24 -22.73
C ILE A 132 -31.03 -25.36 -22.05
N ASN A 133 -30.86 -26.61 -22.51
CA ASN A 133 -31.71 -27.75 -22.12
C ASN A 133 -31.03 -28.72 -21.13
N ASP A 134 -29.72 -28.97 -21.25
CA ASP A 134 -28.92 -29.63 -20.22
C ASP A 134 -27.62 -28.85 -19.96
N PRO A 135 -27.68 -27.76 -19.17
CA PRO A 135 -26.49 -27.01 -18.74
C PRO A 135 -25.60 -27.76 -17.74
N THR A 136 -25.80 -29.08 -17.55
CA THR A 136 -24.99 -29.94 -16.67
C THR A 136 -24.20 -31.02 -17.41
N LEU A 137 -24.55 -31.37 -18.65
CA LEU A 137 -23.82 -32.35 -19.45
C LEU A 137 -22.60 -31.69 -20.14
N ILE A 138 -21.39 -32.17 -19.88
CA ILE A 138 -20.17 -31.75 -20.59
C ILE A 138 -19.69 -32.88 -21.50
N ARG A 139 -19.41 -32.54 -22.76
CA ARG A 139 -18.78 -33.41 -23.75
C ARG A 139 -17.32 -33.00 -23.98
N GLY A 140 -16.49 -33.94 -24.45
CA GLY A 140 -15.06 -33.64 -24.67
C GLY A 140 -14.38 -34.40 -25.80
N TYR A 141 -13.89 -33.65 -26.79
CA TYR A 141 -13.13 -34.18 -27.93
C TYR A 141 -11.76 -34.72 -27.51
N GLY A 142 -11.50 -36.00 -27.80
CA GLY A 142 -10.21 -36.65 -27.50
C GLY A 142 -9.94 -36.74 -26.00
N THR A 143 -11.00 -36.79 -25.20
CA THR A 143 -10.94 -36.95 -23.74
C THR A 143 -11.03 -38.42 -23.33
N ASN A 144 -10.85 -38.71 -22.04
CA ASN A 144 -11.08 -40.04 -21.48
C ASN A 144 -11.32 -39.90 -19.97
N PHE A 145 -12.53 -39.48 -19.59
CA PHE A 145 -12.89 -39.11 -18.22
C PHE A 145 -12.78 -40.29 -17.25
N ASN A 146 -13.16 -41.50 -17.68
CA ASN A 146 -13.01 -42.75 -16.92
C ASN A 146 -11.57 -43.03 -16.42
N LYS A 147 -10.53 -42.41 -17.00
CA LYS A 147 -9.13 -42.54 -16.58
C LYS A 147 -8.49 -41.22 -16.12
N GLN A 148 -9.23 -40.11 -16.08
CA GLN A 148 -8.70 -38.77 -15.84
C GLN A 148 -9.44 -37.96 -14.77
N SER A 149 -10.69 -38.30 -14.48
CA SER A 149 -11.52 -37.65 -13.47
C SER A 149 -12.08 -38.66 -12.47
N GLU A 150 -12.44 -38.16 -11.29
CA GLU A 150 -13.08 -38.91 -10.21
C GLU A 150 -14.46 -38.29 -9.94
N VAL A 151 -15.41 -39.10 -9.48
CA VAL A 151 -16.71 -38.61 -9.01
C VAL A 151 -16.49 -37.69 -7.79
N SER A 152 -17.17 -36.53 -7.75
CA SER A 152 -16.89 -35.43 -6.81
C SER A 152 -15.49 -34.80 -6.90
N GLY A 153 -14.70 -35.07 -7.96
CA GLY A 153 -13.57 -34.23 -8.35
C GLY A 153 -14.03 -32.85 -8.87
N MET A 154 -13.10 -31.98 -9.26
CA MET A 154 -13.43 -30.65 -9.83
C MET A 154 -12.79 -30.41 -11.19
N ILE A 155 -13.53 -29.72 -12.06
CA ILE A 155 -13.06 -29.16 -13.34
C ILE A 155 -12.77 -27.67 -13.15
N PHE A 156 -11.71 -27.17 -13.78
CA PHE A 156 -11.35 -25.75 -13.81
C PHE A 156 -11.21 -25.26 -15.25
N LEU A 157 -11.87 -24.14 -15.56
CA LEU A 157 -11.76 -23.44 -16.83
C LEU A 157 -10.55 -22.48 -16.86
N PRO A 158 -10.01 -22.14 -18.05
CA PRO A 158 -8.88 -21.23 -18.18
C PRO A 158 -9.28 -19.80 -17.80
N SER A 159 -8.47 -19.15 -16.96
CA SER A 159 -8.67 -17.73 -16.62
C SER A 159 -8.13 -16.83 -17.74
N ILE A 160 -8.88 -15.79 -18.11
CA ILE A 160 -8.45 -14.76 -19.06
C ILE A 160 -7.97 -13.53 -18.28
N LYS A 161 -7.14 -12.68 -18.87
CA LYS A 161 -6.60 -11.48 -18.19
C LYS A 161 -7.73 -10.60 -17.65
N GLY A 162 -7.82 -10.48 -16.32
CA GLY A 162 -8.83 -9.66 -15.63
C GLY A 162 -9.94 -10.46 -14.94
N GLN A 163 -10.23 -11.69 -15.36
CA GLN A 163 -11.36 -12.48 -14.85
C GLN A 163 -10.95 -13.93 -14.51
N THR A 164 -11.38 -14.42 -13.35
CA THR A 164 -11.10 -15.78 -12.87
C THR A 164 -11.94 -16.81 -13.60
N GLY A 165 -11.28 -17.83 -14.18
CA GLY A 165 -11.98 -18.98 -14.78
C GLY A 165 -12.68 -19.83 -13.72
N ALA A 166 -13.91 -20.25 -14.00
CA ALA A 166 -14.77 -20.93 -13.04
C ALA A 166 -14.31 -22.37 -12.71
N SER A 167 -14.85 -22.91 -11.62
CA SER A 167 -14.60 -24.28 -11.16
C SER A 167 -15.85 -24.95 -10.63
N VAL A 168 -16.12 -26.20 -11.03
CA VAL A 168 -17.33 -26.94 -10.66
C VAL A 168 -17.02 -28.40 -10.30
N ASP A 169 -17.78 -28.92 -9.33
CA ASP A 169 -17.78 -30.31 -8.88
C ASP A 169 -18.39 -31.24 -9.94
N ILE A 170 -17.75 -32.38 -10.21
CA ILE A 170 -18.28 -33.46 -11.06
C ILE A 170 -19.32 -34.24 -10.25
N ALA A 171 -20.54 -34.37 -10.78
CA ALA A 171 -21.59 -35.19 -10.17
C ALA A 171 -21.46 -36.66 -10.54
N GLU A 172 -21.21 -36.94 -11.83
CA GLU A 172 -21.22 -38.28 -12.41
C GLU A 172 -20.31 -38.33 -13.65
N ILE A 173 -19.73 -39.49 -13.94
CA ILE A 173 -18.95 -39.74 -15.16
C ILE A 173 -19.73 -40.79 -15.96
N ILE A 174 -20.22 -40.40 -17.13
CA ILE A 174 -21.16 -41.20 -17.93
C ILE A 174 -20.39 -42.09 -18.91
N GLY A 175 -19.27 -41.59 -19.45
CA GLY A 175 -18.45 -42.34 -20.39
C GLY A 175 -17.04 -41.74 -20.58
N PRO A 176 -16.28 -42.23 -21.57
CA PRO A 176 -14.95 -41.70 -21.86
C PRO A 176 -15.00 -40.22 -22.30
N GLU A 177 -16.05 -39.80 -23.01
CA GLU A 177 -16.17 -38.45 -23.58
C GLU A 177 -17.32 -37.62 -22.97
N GLU A 178 -18.00 -38.14 -21.94
CA GLU A 178 -19.17 -37.51 -21.31
C GLU A 178 -19.11 -37.54 -19.77
N LEU A 179 -19.43 -36.41 -19.13
CA LEU A 179 -19.62 -36.29 -17.68
C LEU A 179 -20.73 -35.29 -17.34
N ARG A 180 -21.29 -35.38 -16.13
CA ARG A 180 -22.27 -34.42 -15.62
C ARG A 180 -21.71 -33.61 -14.45
N ILE A 181 -21.86 -32.29 -14.49
CA ILE A 181 -21.46 -31.37 -13.40
C ILE A 181 -22.59 -31.12 -12.40
N LYS A 182 -22.22 -30.85 -11.14
CA LYS A 182 -23.15 -30.79 -10.00
C LYS A 182 -24.01 -29.53 -9.93
N ARG A 183 -23.62 -28.48 -10.64
CA ARG A 183 -24.30 -27.18 -10.74
C ARG A 183 -24.01 -26.60 -12.13
N PRO A 184 -24.98 -25.96 -12.80
CA PRO A 184 -24.72 -25.30 -14.08
C PRO A 184 -23.76 -24.11 -13.90
N LEU A 185 -22.92 -23.88 -14.92
CA LEU A 185 -22.11 -22.66 -15.04
C LEU A 185 -23.01 -21.49 -15.44
N LYS A 186 -22.81 -20.33 -14.82
CA LYS A 186 -23.62 -19.11 -15.04
C LYS A 186 -22.81 -17.89 -15.44
N ASP A 187 -21.50 -17.93 -15.32
CA ASP A 187 -20.65 -16.79 -15.67
C ASP A 187 -20.54 -16.70 -17.19
N GLN A 188 -20.83 -15.53 -17.76
CA GLN A 188 -20.73 -15.23 -19.19
C GLN A 188 -19.46 -15.83 -19.83
N LEU A 189 -18.31 -15.53 -19.22
CA LEU A 189 -16.98 -15.99 -19.63
C LEU A 189 -16.91 -17.53 -19.74
N SER A 190 -17.49 -18.25 -18.78
CA SER A 190 -17.49 -19.71 -18.72
C SER A 190 -18.35 -20.32 -19.83
N LEU A 191 -19.49 -19.70 -20.15
CA LEU A 191 -20.41 -20.14 -21.19
C LEU A 191 -19.87 -19.84 -22.59
N THR A 192 -19.36 -18.63 -22.84
CA THR A 192 -18.64 -18.28 -24.08
C THR A 192 -17.43 -19.21 -24.30
N GLN A 193 -16.67 -19.53 -23.25
CA GLN A 193 -15.55 -20.47 -23.35
C GLN A 193 -15.97 -21.90 -23.72
N LEU A 194 -17.12 -22.38 -23.26
CA LEU A 194 -17.57 -23.76 -23.48
C LEU A 194 -18.44 -23.94 -24.73
N THR A 195 -19.03 -22.87 -25.25
CA THR A 195 -19.92 -22.91 -26.45
C THR A 195 -19.29 -22.26 -27.68
N GLY A 196 -18.26 -21.44 -27.51
CA GLY A 196 -17.69 -20.60 -28.56
C GLY A 196 -18.61 -19.45 -29.01
N ARG A 197 -19.72 -19.20 -28.29
CA ARG A 197 -20.74 -18.20 -28.64
C ARG A 197 -20.48 -16.84 -27.98
N ASP A 198 -20.74 -15.79 -28.75
CA ASP A 198 -20.54 -14.39 -28.36
C ASP A 198 -21.84 -13.71 -27.87
N ASP A 199 -23.00 -14.37 -28.01
CA ASP A 199 -24.33 -13.85 -27.66
C ASP A 199 -24.75 -14.15 -26.20
N VAL A 200 -23.80 -14.10 -25.28
CA VAL A 200 -24.02 -14.40 -23.85
C VAL A 200 -23.99 -13.09 -23.03
N ASP A 201 -25.04 -12.83 -22.26
CA ASP A 201 -25.12 -11.69 -21.35
C ASP A 201 -24.27 -11.89 -20.08
N GLU A 202 -23.98 -10.83 -19.33
CA GLU A 202 -23.22 -10.92 -18.06
C GLU A 202 -23.84 -11.89 -17.04
N HIS A 203 -25.16 -12.10 -17.08
CA HIS A 203 -25.90 -13.03 -16.22
C HIS A 203 -25.96 -14.47 -16.76
N GLY A 204 -25.29 -14.78 -17.87
CA GLY A 204 -25.23 -16.12 -18.46
C GLY A 204 -26.50 -16.57 -19.19
N GLN A 205 -27.28 -15.62 -19.71
CA GLN A 205 -28.37 -15.92 -20.65
C GLN A 205 -27.89 -15.78 -22.09
N PHE A 206 -28.47 -16.57 -22.99
CA PHE A 206 -28.21 -16.51 -24.43
C PHE A 206 -29.27 -15.65 -25.11
N GLY A 207 -28.82 -14.75 -25.99
CA GLY A 207 -29.71 -13.88 -26.78
C GLY A 207 -30.55 -14.69 -27.76
N ASP A 208 -29.91 -15.56 -28.56
CA ASP A 208 -30.64 -16.46 -29.47
C ASP A 208 -30.92 -17.81 -28.79
N LYS A 209 -32.19 -18.03 -28.45
CA LYS A 209 -32.70 -19.26 -27.83
C LYS A 209 -33.11 -20.33 -28.84
N SER A 210 -33.14 -20.02 -30.13
CA SER A 210 -33.46 -20.96 -31.21
C SER A 210 -32.26 -21.85 -31.58
N PHE A 211 -31.05 -21.28 -31.55
CA PHE A 211 -29.82 -22.06 -31.70
C PHE A 211 -29.48 -22.73 -30.36
N HIS A 212 -29.57 -24.07 -30.30
CA HIS A 212 -29.33 -24.82 -29.06
C HIS A 212 -27.86 -25.22 -28.83
N GLY A 213 -27.02 -25.21 -29.86
CA GLY A 213 -25.68 -25.80 -29.85
C GLY A 213 -24.51 -24.84 -29.58
N CYS A 214 -23.29 -25.38 -29.78
CA CYS A 214 -22.04 -24.62 -29.91
C CYS A 214 -21.90 -23.97 -31.30
N LYS A 215 -21.11 -22.89 -31.39
CA LYS A 215 -20.80 -22.21 -32.67
C LYS A 215 -20.13 -23.17 -33.66
N GLU A 216 -20.50 -23.10 -34.94
CA GLU A 216 -20.00 -24.03 -35.96
C GLU A 216 -18.47 -24.05 -36.02
N GLY A 217 -17.90 -25.26 -36.13
CA GLY A 217 -16.45 -25.47 -36.13
C GLY A 217 -15.75 -25.34 -34.76
N PHE A 218 -16.46 -25.05 -33.66
CA PHE A 218 -15.86 -24.91 -32.33
C PHE A 218 -15.35 -26.25 -31.78
N LYS A 219 -14.03 -26.34 -31.52
CA LYS A 219 -13.34 -27.56 -31.07
C LYS A 219 -13.10 -27.65 -29.56
N GLY A 220 -13.87 -26.91 -28.75
CA GLY A 220 -13.83 -26.96 -27.28
C GLY A 220 -12.68 -26.18 -26.62
N THR A 221 -12.83 -25.90 -25.33
CA THR A 221 -11.82 -25.26 -24.47
C THR A 221 -10.81 -26.27 -23.91
N LYS A 222 -9.57 -25.82 -23.66
CA LYS A 222 -8.61 -26.55 -22.81
C LYS A 222 -8.99 -26.37 -21.34
N TYR A 223 -8.85 -27.41 -20.53
CA TYR A 223 -9.36 -27.47 -19.15
C TYR A 223 -8.35 -28.12 -18.20
N LYS A 224 -8.61 -28.04 -16.89
CA LYS A 224 -7.87 -28.78 -15.85
C LYS A 224 -8.83 -29.61 -15.00
N ILE A 225 -8.34 -30.74 -14.49
CA ILE A 225 -9.07 -31.64 -13.59
C ILE A 225 -8.30 -31.74 -12.27
N ALA A 226 -9.02 -31.78 -11.16
CA ALA A 226 -8.50 -32.12 -9.84
C ALA A 226 -9.27 -33.31 -9.23
N PRO A 227 -8.58 -34.20 -8.50
CA PRO A 227 -9.21 -35.31 -7.78
C PRO A 227 -10.08 -34.82 -6.62
N HIS A 228 -10.94 -35.70 -6.09
CA HIS A 228 -11.66 -35.41 -4.86
C HIS A 228 -10.68 -35.38 -3.67
N ILE A 229 -10.86 -34.43 -2.74
CA ILE A 229 -10.02 -34.33 -1.54
C ILE A 229 -10.90 -34.41 -0.30
N ASP A 230 -10.88 -35.59 0.32
CA ASP A 230 -11.43 -35.81 1.66
C ASP A 230 -10.69 -34.94 2.69
N GLN A 231 -11.40 -33.92 3.21
CA GLN A 231 -10.89 -33.05 4.27
C GLN A 231 -11.21 -33.58 5.69
N THR A 232 -11.98 -34.66 5.82
CA THR A 232 -12.44 -35.19 7.13
C THR A 232 -11.27 -35.51 8.05
N LYS A 233 -10.21 -36.13 7.49
CA LYS A 233 -8.96 -36.45 8.21
C LYS A 233 -8.21 -35.20 8.71
N VAL A 234 -8.32 -34.08 8.00
CA VAL A 234 -7.72 -32.79 8.39
C VAL A 234 -8.51 -32.15 9.53
N TYR A 235 -9.85 -32.14 9.42
CA TYR A 235 -10.71 -31.63 10.49
C TYR A 235 -10.60 -32.47 11.76
N GLN A 236 -10.56 -33.81 11.65
CA GLN A 236 -10.37 -34.70 12.80
C GLN A 236 -9.04 -34.44 13.52
N ALA A 237 -7.93 -34.29 12.78
CA ALA A 237 -6.64 -33.93 13.38
C ALA A 237 -6.67 -32.60 14.14
N VAL A 238 -7.47 -31.62 13.67
CA VAL A 238 -7.69 -30.36 14.40
C VAL A 238 -8.58 -30.56 15.64
N PHE A 239 -9.67 -31.33 15.53
CA PHE A 239 -10.55 -31.64 16.66
C PHE A 239 -9.76 -32.31 17.78
N ASP A 240 -8.95 -33.33 17.47
CA ASP A 240 -8.14 -34.05 18.45
C ASP A 240 -7.04 -33.17 19.07
N ARG A 241 -6.45 -32.24 18.30
CA ARG A 241 -5.48 -31.23 18.79
C ARG A 241 -6.10 -30.21 19.75
N LEU A 242 -7.38 -29.87 19.55
CA LEU A 242 -8.12 -28.94 20.42
C LEU A 242 -8.73 -29.65 21.63
N LYS A 243 -9.30 -30.86 21.49
CA LYS A 243 -9.73 -31.69 22.62
C LYS A 243 -8.60 -31.98 23.61
N SER A 244 -7.37 -32.19 23.12
CA SER A 244 -6.15 -32.32 23.94
C SER A 244 -5.60 -30.99 24.51
N GLY A 245 -6.38 -29.91 24.50
CA GLY A 245 -6.02 -28.61 25.11
C GLY A 245 -4.94 -27.81 24.36
N GLY A 246 -4.61 -28.19 23.11
CA GLY A 246 -3.57 -27.56 22.31
C GLY A 246 -3.94 -26.20 21.71
N CYS A 247 -3.06 -25.67 20.87
CA CYS A 247 -3.40 -24.53 19.99
C CYS A 247 -3.34 -24.95 18.53
N VAL A 248 -4.32 -24.46 17.77
CA VAL A 248 -4.32 -24.48 16.31
C VAL A 248 -4.39 -23.04 15.81
N GLY A 249 -3.74 -22.73 14.70
CA GLY A 249 -3.83 -21.43 14.04
C GLY A 249 -4.13 -21.52 12.56
N ILE A 250 -4.94 -20.58 12.08
CA ILE A 250 -5.38 -20.48 10.69
C ILE A 250 -5.30 -19.02 10.20
N PHE A 251 -4.85 -18.85 8.96
CA PHE A 251 -5.04 -17.64 8.16
C PHE A 251 -6.29 -17.84 7.29
N PRO A 252 -7.47 -17.29 7.68
CA PRO A 252 -8.78 -17.67 7.13
C PRO A 252 -9.01 -17.22 5.68
N GLU A 253 -8.31 -16.17 5.24
CA GLU A 253 -8.19 -15.74 3.84
C GLU A 253 -7.67 -16.89 2.95
N GLY A 254 -6.84 -17.76 3.54
CA GLY A 254 -6.33 -18.98 2.93
C GLY A 254 -5.31 -18.77 1.81
N GLY A 255 -4.79 -17.57 1.59
CA GLY A 255 -3.71 -17.30 0.65
C GLY A 255 -3.10 -15.95 0.93
N SER A 256 -1.77 -15.85 0.85
CA SER A 256 -1.05 -14.62 1.12
C SER A 256 -1.17 -13.62 -0.03
N HIS A 257 -1.29 -12.33 0.33
CA HIS A 257 -1.54 -11.24 -0.62
C HIS A 257 -0.90 -9.91 -0.22
N ASP A 258 -0.82 -9.00 -1.19
CA ASP A 258 -0.27 -7.65 -1.02
C ASP A 258 -1.35 -6.59 -0.74
N ARG A 259 -2.62 -7.00 -0.63
CA ARG A 259 -3.77 -6.10 -0.36
C ARG A 259 -3.77 -5.62 1.09
N THR A 260 -4.19 -4.38 1.29
CA THR A 260 -4.43 -3.72 2.59
C THR A 260 -5.70 -4.23 3.29
N GLU A 261 -6.72 -4.56 2.50
CA GLU A 261 -7.99 -5.14 2.96
C GLU A 261 -7.89 -6.63 3.31
N LEU A 262 -8.79 -7.07 4.21
CA LEU A 262 -9.05 -8.47 4.49
C LEU A 262 -9.75 -9.14 3.30
N LEU A 263 -9.27 -10.31 2.87
CA LEU A 263 -10.03 -11.13 1.91
C LEU A 263 -11.17 -11.91 2.60
N PRO A 264 -12.26 -12.24 1.89
CA PRO A 264 -13.39 -13.01 2.43
C PRO A 264 -12.97 -14.31 3.13
N LEU A 265 -13.45 -14.48 4.38
CA LEU A 265 -13.03 -15.55 5.27
C LEU A 265 -13.58 -16.91 4.83
N LYS A 266 -12.73 -17.95 4.83
CA LYS A 266 -13.14 -19.30 4.43
C LYS A 266 -13.77 -20.07 5.60
N ALA A 267 -14.90 -20.72 5.31
CA ALA A 267 -15.72 -21.49 6.25
C ALA A 267 -14.97 -22.51 7.14
N GLY A 268 -13.78 -22.95 6.73
CA GLY A 268 -12.93 -23.87 7.52
C GLY A 268 -12.70 -23.42 8.97
N VAL A 269 -12.55 -22.12 9.25
CA VAL A 269 -12.37 -21.62 10.63
C VAL A 269 -13.60 -21.90 11.51
N ALA A 270 -14.80 -21.64 11.00
CA ALA A 270 -16.05 -21.90 11.70
C ALA A 270 -16.38 -23.40 11.78
N ILE A 271 -16.07 -24.16 10.73
CA ILE A 271 -16.21 -25.64 10.72
C ILE A 271 -15.32 -26.28 11.79
N MET A 272 -14.07 -25.82 11.94
CA MET A 272 -13.15 -26.33 12.98
C MET A 272 -13.68 -26.03 14.39
N ALA A 273 -14.11 -24.79 14.65
CA ALA A 273 -14.60 -24.39 15.97
C ALA A 273 -15.92 -25.08 16.36
N LEU A 274 -16.93 -25.04 15.48
CA LEU A 274 -18.23 -25.67 15.72
C LEU A 274 -18.15 -27.20 15.76
N GLY A 275 -17.30 -27.81 14.90
CA GLY A 275 -17.07 -29.25 14.93
C GLY A 275 -16.42 -29.71 16.22
N THR A 276 -15.40 -28.99 16.72
CA THR A 276 -14.76 -29.30 18.02
C THR A 276 -15.76 -29.23 19.17
N LEU A 277 -16.63 -28.21 19.18
CA LEU A 277 -17.62 -28.03 20.25
C LEU A 277 -18.86 -28.93 20.12
N ALA A 278 -19.15 -29.46 18.94
CA ALA A 278 -20.18 -30.49 18.76
C ALA A 278 -19.69 -31.88 19.18
N ASP A 279 -18.39 -32.15 19.04
CA ASP A 279 -17.72 -33.40 19.44
C ASP A 279 -17.32 -33.40 20.94
N ALA A 280 -16.98 -32.22 21.49
CA ALA A 280 -16.63 -32.02 22.89
C ALA A 280 -17.10 -30.64 23.41
N PRO A 281 -18.37 -30.52 23.86
CA PRO A 281 -18.94 -29.24 24.32
C PRO A 281 -18.14 -28.56 25.43
N ASP A 282 -17.72 -29.33 26.44
CA ASP A 282 -17.05 -28.82 27.65
C ASP A 282 -15.54 -28.57 27.48
N CYS A 283 -14.99 -28.65 26.26
CA CYS A 283 -13.56 -28.44 26.03
C CYS A 283 -13.08 -27.00 26.30
N GLY A 284 -13.99 -26.03 26.42
CA GLY A 284 -13.66 -24.63 26.76
C GLY A 284 -12.90 -23.88 25.66
N LEU A 285 -13.17 -24.22 24.39
CA LEU A 285 -12.50 -23.62 23.23
C LEU A 285 -12.70 -22.10 23.15
N LYS A 286 -11.59 -21.37 23.12
CA LYS A 286 -11.56 -19.92 22.92
C LYS A 286 -10.97 -19.57 21.55
N ILE A 287 -11.59 -18.63 20.85
CA ILE A 287 -11.08 -18.04 19.61
C ILE A 287 -10.32 -16.76 19.97
N VAL A 288 -9.11 -16.59 19.42
CA VAL A 288 -8.30 -15.38 19.58
C VAL A 288 -8.02 -14.78 18.21
N PRO A 289 -8.55 -13.58 17.88
CA PRO A 289 -8.16 -12.86 16.67
C PRO A 289 -6.75 -12.25 16.85
N VAL A 290 -5.96 -12.26 15.78
CA VAL A 290 -4.58 -11.76 15.77
C VAL A 290 -4.34 -10.87 14.55
N GLY A 291 -4.05 -9.59 14.81
CA GLY A 291 -3.65 -8.62 13.79
C GLY A 291 -2.17 -8.72 13.47
N MET A 292 -1.84 -9.03 12.22
CA MET A 292 -0.48 -9.15 11.68
C MET A 292 -0.09 -7.86 10.96
N ASN A 293 0.12 -6.79 11.73
CA ASN A 293 0.30 -5.44 11.20
C ASN A 293 1.78 -5.18 10.87
N TYR A 294 2.11 -5.07 9.58
CA TYR A 294 3.48 -4.84 9.09
C TYR A 294 3.70 -3.41 8.65
N PHE A 295 4.84 -2.82 9.00
CA PHE A 295 5.26 -1.53 8.45
C PHE A 295 5.61 -1.65 6.96
N HIS A 296 6.37 -2.69 6.62
CA HIS A 296 6.83 -3.00 5.27
C HIS A 296 7.16 -4.50 5.22
N ALA A 297 6.16 -5.34 4.97
CA ALA A 297 6.27 -6.80 5.03
C ALA A 297 7.50 -7.36 4.28
N HIS A 298 7.83 -6.77 3.13
CA HIS A 298 8.88 -7.23 2.22
C HIS A 298 10.25 -6.52 2.36
N LYS A 299 10.38 -5.38 3.07
CA LYS A 299 11.67 -4.68 3.28
C LYS A 299 12.47 -5.36 4.40
N PHE A 300 13.79 -5.40 4.26
CA PHE A 300 14.71 -5.95 5.29
C PHE A 300 14.89 -4.94 6.44
N ARG A 301 15.10 -5.42 7.68
CA ARG A 301 15.06 -4.63 8.93
C ARG A 301 13.78 -3.80 9.11
N SER A 302 12.68 -4.19 8.47
CA SER A 302 11.35 -3.64 8.77
C SER A 302 10.88 -4.05 10.17
N ARG A 303 9.78 -3.46 10.62
CA ARG A 303 9.14 -3.77 11.91
C ARG A 303 7.79 -4.46 11.69
N ALA A 304 7.39 -5.26 12.66
CA ALA A 304 6.09 -5.92 12.72
C ALA A 304 5.43 -5.72 14.08
N VAL A 305 4.10 -5.65 14.12
CA VAL A 305 3.30 -5.64 15.34
C VAL A 305 2.31 -6.80 15.28
N VAL A 306 2.34 -7.65 16.30
CA VAL A 306 1.40 -8.77 16.45
C VAL A 306 0.41 -8.39 17.55
N GLU A 307 -0.81 -8.01 17.18
CA GLU A 307 -1.85 -7.60 18.13
C GLU A 307 -2.85 -8.73 18.41
N PHE A 308 -2.78 -9.30 19.61
CA PHE A 308 -3.74 -10.27 20.11
C PHE A 308 -4.97 -9.56 20.66
N GLY A 309 -6.14 -9.81 20.07
CA GLY A 309 -7.41 -9.27 20.54
C GLY A 309 -7.92 -9.94 21.83
N PRO A 310 -9.15 -9.61 22.27
CA PRO A 310 -9.79 -10.35 23.35
C PRO A 310 -10.09 -11.80 22.91
N PRO A 311 -9.81 -12.82 23.74
CA PRO A 311 -10.36 -14.15 23.52
C PRO A 311 -11.89 -14.12 23.66
N PHE A 312 -12.60 -14.79 22.76
CA PHE A 312 -14.05 -14.99 22.87
C PHE A 312 -14.42 -16.48 22.76
N GLU A 313 -15.59 -16.83 23.26
CA GLU A 313 -16.15 -18.19 23.24
C GLU A 313 -17.26 -18.27 22.20
N VAL A 314 -17.48 -19.45 21.62
CA VAL A 314 -18.56 -19.66 20.64
C VAL A 314 -19.88 -19.87 21.40
N PRO A 315 -20.95 -19.09 21.14
CA PRO A 315 -22.23 -19.28 21.82
C PRO A 315 -22.81 -20.67 21.59
N ALA A 316 -23.21 -21.36 22.67
CA ALA A 316 -23.76 -22.71 22.62
C ALA A 316 -24.97 -22.86 21.66
N LYS A 317 -25.75 -21.79 21.46
CA LYS A 317 -26.82 -21.71 20.44
C LYS A 317 -26.33 -22.07 19.03
N LEU A 318 -25.13 -21.62 18.63
CA LEU A 318 -24.56 -21.92 17.31
C LEU A 318 -24.09 -23.38 17.20
N VAL A 319 -23.58 -23.96 18.30
CA VAL A 319 -23.21 -25.38 18.38
C VAL A 319 -24.46 -26.27 18.22
N HIS A 320 -25.55 -25.91 18.89
CA HIS A 320 -26.84 -26.60 18.77
C HIS A 320 -27.45 -26.46 17.36
N MET A 321 -27.39 -25.27 16.74
CA MET A 321 -27.77 -25.07 15.33
C MET A 321 -26.92 -25.89 14.35
N TYR A 322 -25.62 -26.00 14.60
CA TYR A 322 -24.71 -26.81 13.80
C TYR A 322 -25.04 -28.32 13.89
N SER A 323 -25.43 -28.80 15.07
CA SER A 323 -25.88 -30.19 15.23
C SER A 323 -27.25 -30.43 14.57
N ASN A 324 -28.20 -29.50 14.75
CA ASN A 324 -29.59 -29.63 14.30
C ASN A 324 -29.80 -29.25 12.83
N LYS A 325 -28.94 -29.75 11.93
CA LYS A 325 -28.97 -29.59 10.46
C LYS A 325 -28.83 -28.15 9.92
N GLN A 326 -28.96 -27.10 10.73
CA GLN A 326 -28.77 -25.68 10.36
C GLN A 326 -27.28 -25.26 10.23
N ARG A 327 -26.44 -26.16 9.68
CA ARG A 327 -24.97 -26.00 9.63
C ARG A 327 -24.51 -24.75 8.89
N ARG A 328 -25.19 -24.36 7.80
CA ARG A 328 -24.81 -23.17 7.00
C ARG A 328 -24.97 -21.88 7.78
N ASP A 329 -26.09 -21.71 8.47
CA ASP A 329 -26.42 -20.45 9.17
C ASP A 329 -25.58 -20.29 10.44
N ALA A 330 -25.26 -21.39 11.12
CA ALA A 330 -24.31 -21.42 12.23
C ALA A 330 -22.87 -21.09 11.79
N ILE A 331 -22.44 -21.62 10.64
CA ILE A 331 -21.15 -21.29 10.02
C ILE A 331 -21.09 -19.80 9.65
N GLY A 332 -22.14 -19.25 9.02
CA GLY A 332 -22.22 -17.84 8.63
C GLY A 332 -22.07 -16.90 9.84
N GLN A 333 -22.95 -17.05 10.84
CA GLN A 333 -22.91 -16.22 12.06
C GLN A 333 -21.55 -16.28 12.79
N LEU A 334 -20.86 -17.43 12.78
CA LEU A 334 -19.52 -17.53 13.37
C LEU A 334 -18.44 -16.90 12.48
N LEU A 335 -18.54 -16.97 11.16
CA LEU A 335 -17.64 -16.23 10.26
C LEU A 335 -17.80 -14.71 10.45
N ASP A 336 -19.03 -14.21 10.58
CA ASP A 336 -19.30 -12.79 10.79
C ASP A 336 -18.70 -12.28 12.11
N MET A 337 -18.86 -13.03 13.20
CA MET A 337 -18.22 -12.72 14.49
C MET A 337 -16.69 -12.77 14.40
N VAL A 338 -16.11 -13.76 13.71
CA VAL A 338 -14.66 -13.84 13.50
C VAL A 338 -14.16 -12.67 12.64
N HIS A 339 -14.91 -12.24 11.63
CA HIS A 339 -14.58 -11.07 10.81
C HIS A 339 -14.56 -9.79 11.64
N GLN A 340 -15.64 -9.52 12.39
CA GLN A 340 -15.70 -8.35 13.28
C GLN A 340 -14.57 -8.35 14.32
N ALA A 341 -14.25 -9.52 14.88
CA ALA A 341 -13.16 -9.68 15.85
C ALA A 341 -11.77 -9.50 15.22
N LEU A 342 -11.58 -9.82 13.94
CA LEU A 342 -10.36 -9.51 13.18
C LEU A 342 -10.26 -8.02 12.84
N SER A 343 -11.32 -7.40 12.32
CA SER A 343 -11.37 -5.96 12.00
C SER A 343 -11.07 -5.06 13.21
N ALA A 344 -11.22 -5.57 14.44
CA ALA A 344 -10.83 -4.88 15.68
C ALA A 344 -9.31 -4.85 15.97
N VAL A 345 -8.52 -5.71 15.31
CA VAL A 345 -7.05 -5.86 15.51
C VAL A 345 -6.23 -5.68 14.24
N THR A 346 -6.84 -5.85 13.06
CA THR A 346 -6.26 -5.48 11.76
C THR A 346 -6.64 -4.04 11.44
N VAL A 347 -5.67 -3.14 11.41
CA VAL A 347 -5.95 -1.75 11.07
C VAL A 347 -5.95 -1.62 9.55
N SER A 348 -7.14 -1.57 8.96
CA SER A 348 -7.35 -1.18 7.56
C SER A 348 -7.23 0.34 7.44
N THR A 349 -5.99 0.83 7.39
CA THR A 349 -5.64 2.16 6.87
C THR A 349 -4.69 1.96 5.69
N PRO A 350 -4.69 2.84 4.68
CA PRO A 350 -3.79 2.71 3.53
C PRO A 350 -2.31 2.79 3.95
N ASP A 351 -2.01 3.61 4.96
CA ASP A 351 -0.65 3.94 5.38
C ASP A 351 -0.41 3.84 6.90
N TYR A 352 0.85 4.02 7.30
CA TYR A 352 1.31 3.96 8.68
C TYR A 352 1.09 5.25 9.48
N ASP A 353 1.16 6.42 8.84
CA ASP A 353 1.07 7.68 9.54
C ASP A 353 -0.41 8.06 9.84
N THR A 354 -1.40 7.64 9.04
CA THR A 354 -2.83 7.61 9.43
C THR A 354 -3.07 6.67 10.61
N LEU A 355 -2.47 5.48 10.62
CA LEU A 355 -2.52 4.57 11.77
C LEU A 355 -1.93 5.25 13.03
N MET A 356 -0.84 6.01 12.89
CA MET A 356 -0.29 6.84 13.97
C MET A 356 -1.16 8.03 14.34
N VAL A 357 -1.87 8.66 13.39
CA VAL A 357 -2.79 9.78 13.59
C VAL A 357 -4.04 9.32 14.34
N ILE A 358 -4.71 8.24 13.93
CA ILE A 358 -5.84 7.64 14.65
C ILE A 358 -5.41 7.24 16.08
N GLN A 359 -4.25 6.59 16.22
CA GLN A 359 -3.71 6.26 17.54
C GLN A 359 -3.24 7.49 18.34
N ALA A 360 -2.98 8.64 17.71
CA ALA A 360 -2.66 9.91 18.37
C ALA A 360 -3.92 10.67 18.76
N ALA A 361 -4.93 10.78 17.89
CA ALA A 361 -6.25 11.32 18.19
C ALA A 361 -6.83 10.62 19.42
N ARG A 362 -6.83 9.28 19.46
CA ARG A 362 -7.25 8.51 20.64
C ARG A 362 -6.43 8.79 21.92
N ARG A 363 -5.15 9.20 21.81
CA ARG A 363 -4.31 9.61 22.95
C ARG A 363 -4.61 11.05 23.40
N LEU A 364 -4.90 11.93 22.45
CA LEU A 364 -5.21 13.34 22.64
C LEU A 364 -6.64 13.55 23.18
N TYR A 365 -7.58 12.69 22.78
CA TYR A 365 -8.98 12.63 23.23
C TYR A 365 -9.17 12.01 24.62
N ASN A 366 -8.10 11.50 25.27
CA ASN A 366 -8.14 11.01 26.65
C ASN A 366 -7.33 11.93 27.57
N PRO A 367 -7.89 13.07 28.02
CA PRO A 367 -7.17 14.04 28.83
C PRO A 367 -6.85 13.54 30.25
N THR A 368 -7.61 12.57 30.77
CA THR A 368 -7.56 12.19 32.20
C THR A 368 -6.45 11.18 32.54
N GLY A 369 -5.69 10.67 31.56
CA GLY A 369 -4.60 9.70 31.78
C GLY A 369 -5.04 8.31 32.29
N LYS A 370 -6.35 8.11 32.53
CA LYS A 370 -6.95 6.83 32.96
C LYS A 370 -6.96 5.84 31.79
N LYS A 371 -6.71 4.56 32.07
CA LYS A 371 -6.76 3.49 31.07
C LYS A 371 -8.22 3.14 30.76
N LEU A 372 -8.66 3.35 29.53
CA LEU A 372 -9.99 2.96 29.05
C LEU A 372 -10.14 1.43 29.00
N PRO A 373 -11.34 0.88 29.25
CA PRO A 373 -11.60 -0.56 29.13
C PRO A 373 -11.61 -1.01 27.66
N LEU A 374 -11.30 -2.29 27.42
CA LEU A 374 -11.01 -2.78 26.05
C LEU A 374 -12.15 -2.61 25.03
N PRO A 375 -13.43 -2.92 25.32
CA PRO A 375 -14.51 -2.76 24.33
C PRO A 375 -14.65 -1.30 23.87
N VAL A 376 -14.50 -0.36 24.80
CA VAL A 376 -14.50 1.09 24.53
C VAL A 376 -13.31 1.49 23.65
N VAL A 377 -12.12 0.92 23.87
CA VAL A 377 -10.94 1.18 23.02
C VAL A 377 -11.11 0.59 21.61
N VAL A 378 -11.75 -0.56 21.47
CA VAL A 378 -12.04 -1.20 20.17
C VAL A 378 -13.07 -0.38 19.39
N GLU A 379 -14.21 -0.05 20.00
CA GLU A 379 -15.25 0.72 19.31
C GLU A 379 -14.79 2.15 19.02
N LEU A 380 -14.00 2.78 19.90
CA LEU A 380 -13.39 4.08 19.63
C LEU A 380 -12.37 4.01 18.48
N ASN A 381 -11.54 2.96 18.40
CA ASN A 381 -10.68 2.72 17.24
C ASN A 381 -11.52 2.58 15.95
N ARG A 382 -12.59 1.79 15.99
CA ARG A 382 -13.46 1.50 14.83
C ARG A 382 -14.18 2.76 14.35
N ARG A 383 -14.82 3.50 15.27
CA ARG A 383 -15.50 4.78 14.99
C ARG A 383 -14.52 5.85 14.52
N LEU A 384 -13.28 5.91 15.01
CA LEU A 384 -12.25 6.83 14.49
C LEU A 384 -11.72 6.43 13.11
N ALA A 385 -11.60 5.13 12.80
CA ALA A 385 -11.19 4.68 11.46
C ALA A 385 -12.28 4.92 10.41
N MET A 386 -13.55 4.59 10.73
CA MET A 386 -14.70 4.94 9.90
C MET A 386 -14.86 6.48 9.77
N GLY A 387 -14.63 7.20 10.87
CA GLY A 387 -14.57 8.65 10.94
C GLY A 387 -13.56 9.25 9.97
N TYR A 388 -12.34 8.71 9.97
CA TYR A 388 -11.29 9.11 9.05
C TYR A 388 -11.64 8.79 7.59
N GLU A 389 -12.04 7.56 7.28
CA GLU A 389 -12.26 7.15 5.88
C GLU A 389 -13.39 7.91 5.18
N LYS A 390 -14.46 8.28 5.90
CA LYS A 390 -15.60 9.07 5.35
C LYS A 390 -15.28 10.57 5.21
N TYR A 391 -14.31 11.10 5.93
CA TYR A 391 -14.03 12.54 6.03
C TYR A 391 -12.54 12.87 5.79
N LYS A 392 -11.79 12.00 5.10
CA LYS A 392 -10.36 12.18 4.80
C LYS A 392 -10.09 13.40 3.91
N ASP A 393 -11.06 13.74 3.06
CA ASP A 393 -11.07 14.86 2.12
C ASP A 393 -11.64 16.15 2.77
N ASP A 394 -12.08 16.10 4.04
CA ASP A 394 -12.44 17.31 4.81
C ASP A 394 -11.15 18.07 5.20
N ALA A 395 -10.99 19.28 4.68
CA ALA A 395 -9.87 20.18 4.99
C ALA A 395 -9.62 20.37 6.50
N ARG A 396 -10.65 20.23 7.37
CA ARG A 396 -10.51 20.23 8.83
C ARG A 396 -9.78 18.98 9.33
N ILE A 397 -10.11 17.79 8.79
CA ILE A 397 -9.41 16.54 9.09
C ILE A 397 -7.99 16.58 8.54
N GLN A 398 -7.77 17.04 7.31
CA GLN A 398 -6.42 17.16 6.74
C GLN A 398 -5.53 18.10 7.55
N LYS A 399 -6.03 19.29 7.90
CA LYS A 399 -5.34 20.25 8.78
C LYS A 399 -4.99 19.65 10.14
N LEU A 400 -5.89 18.85 10.72
CA LEU A 400 -5.66 18.12 11.97
C LEU A 400 -4.65 16.98 11.79
N GLN A 401 -4.78 16.18 10.75
CA GLN A 401 -3.92 15.05 10.39
C GLN A 401 -2.48 15.54 10.19
N LYS A 402 -2.26 16.58 9.39
CA LYS A 402 -0.97 17.27 9.17
C LYS A 402 -0.38 17.81 10.48
N SER A 403 -1.21 18.43 11.32
CA SER A 403 -0.81 18.94 12.64
C SER A 403 -0.43 17.82 13.63
N VAL A 404 -1.08 16.66 13.55
CA VAL A 404 -0.82 15.47 14.38
C VAL A 404 0.36 14.66 13.85
N LYS A 405 0.55 14.52 12.53
CA LYS A 405 1.76 13.96 11.90
C LYS A 405 2.97 14.77 12.36
N GLU A 406 2.90 16.11 12.31
CA GLU A 406 3.96 17.02 12.78
C GLU A 406 4.23 16.89 14.29
N TYR A 407 3.21 16.86 15.15
CA TYR A 407 3.42 16.65 16.59
C TYR A 407 4.10 15.30 16.86
N ASN A 408 3.64 14.20 16.25
CA ASN A 408 4.33 12.90 16.38
C ASN A 408 5.74 12.92 15.76
N ARG A 409 6.03 13.77 14.76
CA ARG A 409 7.39 13.98 14.22
C ARG A 409 8.29 14.66 15.25
N GLN A 410 7.82 15.75 15.88
CA GLN A 410 8.53 16.47 16.93
C GLN A 410 8.78 15.61 18.19
N LEU A 411 7.82 14.76 18.59
CA LEU A 411 8.01 13.77 19.67
C LEU A 411 9.09 12.74 19.35
N ARG A 412 9.05 12.15 18.13
CA ARG A 412 10.07 11.21 17.64
C ARG A 412 11.45 11.88 17.62
N TYR A 413 11.52 13.11 17.11
CA TYR A 413 12.70 13.96 16.99
C TYR A 413 13.38 14.26 18.34
N LEU A 414 12.63 14.61 19.39
CA LEU A 414 13.19 14.83 20.74
C LEU A 414 13.44 13.51 21.51
N ASN A 415 12.97 12.37 20.99
CA ASN A 415 12.91 11.08 21.69
C ASN A 415 12.14 11.16 23.04
N ILE A 416 11.05 11.94 23.04
CA ILE A 416 10.16 12.14 24.20
C ILE A 416 8.81 11.47 23.88
N ARG A 417 8.36 10.55 24.74
CA ARG A 417 7.02 9.94 24.61
C ARG A 417 5.95 10.94 25.01
N ASP A 418 4.75 10.87 24.43
CA ASP A 418 3.64 11.81 24.68
C ASP A 418 3.35 12.06 26.18
N HIS A 419 3.36 11.02 27.02
CA HIS A 419 3.16 11.17 28.48
C HIS A 419 4.34 11.84 29.21
N GLN A 420 5.53 11.88 28.62
CA GLN A 420 6.71 12.56 29.17
C GLN A 420 6.72 14.05 28.83
N VAL A 421 6.02 14.49 27.77
CA VAL A 421 5.89 15.91 27.36
C VAL A 421 5.33 16.77 28.50
N GLN A 422 4.44 16.19 29.32
CA GLN A 422 3.86 16.83 30.51
C GLN A 422 4.89 17.15 31.61
N TYR A 423 6.05 16.48 31.63
CA TYR A 423 7.03 16.52 32.73
C TYR A 423 8.48 16.86 32.30
N ALA A 424 8.76 16.94 31.00
CA ALA A 424 10.13 17.05 30.49
C ALA A 424 10.75 18.45 30.72
N ARG A 425 11.93 18.48 31.35
CA ARG A 425 12.86 19.63 31.38
C ARG A 425 14.25 19.14 30.96
N MET A 426 14.78 19.64 29.86
CA MET A 426 16.12 19.31 29.35
C MET A 426 17.06 20.52 29.47
N SER A 427 18.33 20.27 29.79
CA SER A 427 19.33 21.30 30.08
C SER A 427 20.37 21.40 28.97
N TRP A 428 20.56 22.59 28.39
CA TRP A 428 21.39 22.87 27.21
C TRP A 428 22.78 22.18 27.18
N PRO A 429 23.61 22.17 28.26
CA PRO A 429 24.92 21.51 28.23
C PRO A 429 24.86 20.01 27.93
N LYS A 430 23.77 19.32 28.31
CA LYS A 430 23.57 17.90 27.99
C LYS A 430 23.30 17.68 26.50
N VAL A 431 22.69 18.66 25.81
CA VAL A 431 22.40 18.58 24.37
C VAL A 431 23.70 18.65 23.58
N VAL A 432 24.52 19.68 23.85
CA VAL A 432 25.84 19.88 23.22
C VAL A 432 26.72 18.64 23.41
N LEU A 433 26.84 18.14 24.66
CA LEU A 433 27.62 16.94 24.96
C LEU A 433 27.08 15.69 24.25
N THR A 434 25.76 15.55 24.13
CA THR A 434 25.13 14.42 23.43
C THR A 434 25.37 14.48 21.92
N PHE A 435 25.42 15.68 21.31
CA PHE A 435 25.73 15.85 19.89
C PHE A 435 27.14 15.36 19.56
N PHE A 436 28.17 15.90 20.21
CA PHE A 436 29.56 15.49 19.97
C PHE A 436 29.79 14.01 20.31
N TYR A 437 29.19 13.51 21.39
CA TYR A 437 29.21 12.07 21.70
C TYR A 437 28.60 11.21 20.59
N ARG A 438 27.47 11.62 20.00
CA ARG A 438 26.84 10.89 18.89
C ARG A 438 27.62 10.99 17.59
N LEU A 439 28.23 12.14 17.29
CA LEU A 439 29.08 12.32 16.11
C LEU A 439 30.34 11.45 16.18
N ALA A 440 31.06 11.49 17.31
CA ALA A 440 32.22 10.63 17.54
C ALA A 440 31.83 9.14 17.51
N LYS A 441 30.71 8.77 18.14
CA LYS A 441 30.18 7.40 18.09
C LYS A 441 29.83 6.97 16.66
N LEU A 442 29.30 7.85 15.83
CA LEU A 442 28.99 7.54 14.42
C LEU A 442 30.26 7.21 13.64
N LEU A 443 31.32 8.01 13.76
CA LEU A 443 32.60 7.77 13.08
C LEU A 443 33.21 6.42 13.47
N VAL A 444 33.21 6.10 14.77
CA VAL A 444 33.68 4.79 15.29
C VAL A 444 32.82 3.63 14.76
N LEU A 445 31.50 3.79 14.68
CA LEU A 445 30.61 2.77 14.13
C LEU A 445 30.85 2.56 12.63
N SER A 446 30.99 3.63 11.84
CA SER A 446 31.22 3.54 10.39
C SER A 446 32.48 2.72 10.06
N ALA A 447 33.57 2.92 10.79
CA ALA A 447 34.81 2.14 10.63
C ALA A 447 34.59 0.64 10.88
N GLY A 448 33.76 0.27 11.86
CA GLY A 448 33.40 -1.13 12.14
C GLY A 448 32.36 -1.75 11.20
N VAL A 449 31.55 -0.94 10.51
CA VAL A 449 30.50 -1.42 9.59
C VAL A 449 31.07 -1.80 8.22
N LEU A 450 31.97 -0.98 7.67
CA LEU A 450 32.42 -1.11 6.27
C LEU A 450 32.94 -2.52 5.91
N PRO A 451 33.83 -3.17 6.68
CA PRO A 451 34.34 -4.50 6.33
C PRO A 451 33.24 -5.58 6.30
N GLY A 452 32.33 -5.57 7.27
CA GLY A 452 31.23 -6.54 7.34
C GLY A 452 30.16 -6.30 6.28
N LEU A 453 29.98 -5.05 5.82
CA LEU A 453 29.10 -4.72 4.69
C LEU A 453 29.65 -5.28 3.38
N VAL A 454 30.96 -5.16 3.12
CA VAL A 454 31.60 -5.77 1.94
C VAL A 454 31.49 -7.29 1.97
N LEU A 455 31.81 -7.92 3.12
CA LEU A 455 31.73 -9.38 3.30
C LEU A 455 30.31 -9.95 3.18
N PHE A 456 29.26 -9.15 3.41
CA PHE A 456 27.86 -9.62 3.31
C PHE A 456 27.12 -9.10 2.06
N GLY A 457 27.71 -8.16 1.31
CA GLY A 457 27.18 -7.59 0.08
C GLY A 457 26.64 -8.62 -0.94
N PRO A 458 27.40 -9.69 -1.26
CA PRO A 458 26.92 -10.74 -2.18
C PRO A 458 25.60 -11.40 -1.73
N VAL A 459 25.40 -11.56 -0.42
CA VAL A 459 24.16 -12.16 0.13
C VAL A 459 22.97 -11.21 -0.03
N PHE A 460 23.18 -9.90 0.16
CA PHE A 460 22.13 -8.91 -0.12
C PHE A 460 21.76 -8.85 -1.61
N ILE A 461 22.75 -8.85 -2.50
CA ILE A 461 22.53 -8.80 -3.96
C ILE A 461 21.78 -10.05 -4.43
N ALA A 462 22.26 -11.26 -4.08
CA ALA A 462 21.60 -12.51 -4.43
C ALA A 462 20.15 -12.57 -3.90
N SER A 463 19.94 -12.12 -2.66
CA SER A 463 18.61 -12.04 -2.05
C SER A 463 17.69 -11.03 -2.75
N LYS A 464 18.18 -9.86 -3.18
CA LYS A 464 17.43 -8.86 -3.99
C LYS A 464 17.01 -9.50 -5.32
N VAL A 465 17.94 -10.07 -6.07
CA VAL A 465 17.69 -10.63 -7.41
C VAL A 465 16.73 -11.83 -7.37
N ILE A 466 16.99 -12.83 -6.53
CA ILE A 466 16.20 -14.07 -6.50
C ILE A 466 14.78 -13.80 -5.98
N SER A 467 14.62 -12.95 -4.95
CA SER A 467 13.27 -12.62 -4.45
C SER A 467 12.43 -11.86 -5.46
N LEU A 468 13.01 -10.95 -6.26
CA LEU A 468 12.33 -10.27 -7.37
C LEU A 468 11.94 -11.22 -8.51
N GLN A 469 12.81 -12.18 -8.87
CA GLN A 469 12.47 -13.21 -9.86
C GLN A 469 11.29 -14.08 -9.37
N LYS A 470 11.30 -14.45 -8.09
CA LYS A 470 10.24 -15.27 -7.48
C LYS A 470 8.91 -14.51 -7.32
N ALA A 471 8.95 -13.23 -6.96
CA ALA A 471 7.78 -12.34 -6.97
C ALA A 471 7.10 -12.32 -8.34
N LYS A 472 7.87 -12.15 -9.43
CA LYS A 472 7.34 -12.19 -10.81
C LYS A 472 6.68 -13.53 -11.16
N THR A 473 7.28 -14.66 -10.75
CA THR A 473 6.64 -15.98 -10.95
C THR A 473 5.40 -16.19 -10.09
N ALA A 474 5.32 -15.58 -8.90
CA ALA A 474 4.15 -15.67 -8.02
C ALA A 474 2.99 -14.79 -8.52
N LEU A 475 3.28 -13.64 -9.12
CA LEU A 475 2.32 -12.77 -9.79
C LEU A 475 1.72 -13.46 -11.03
N ALA A 476 2.57 -14.02 -11.90
CA ALA A 476 2.13 -14.75 -13.10
C ALA A 476 1.28 -16.01 -12.81
N GLY A 477 1.29 -16.50 -11.56
CA GLY A 477 0.55 -17.69 -11.12
C GLY A 477 -0.69 -17.40 -10.26
N SER A 478 -1.13 -16.15 -10.08
CA SER A 478 -2.26 -15.82 -9.20
C SER A 478 -3.06 -14.61 -9.69
N ALA A 479 -4.39 -14.75 -9.78
CA ALA A 479 -5.31 -13.65 -10.06
C ALA A 479 -5.58 -12.74 -8.85
N VAL A 480 -5.19 -13.15 -7.63
CA VAL A 480 -5.52 -12.43 -6.38
C VAL A 480 -4.44 -11.39 -6.01
N LYS A 481 -3.21 -11.58 -6.51
CA LYS A 481 -2.02 -10.79 -6.15
C LYS A 481 -1.84 -9.59 -7.05
N ILE A 482 -1.42 -8.46 -6.48
CA ILE A 482 -1.23 -7.20 -7.20
C ILE A 482 0.24 -7.00 -7.59
N GLN A 483 1.18 -7.36 -6.69
CA GLN A 483 2.62 -7.13 -6.91
C GLN A 483 3.52 -8.33 -6.57
N GLY A 484 3.05 -9.31 -5.80
CA GLY A 484 3.84 -10.46 -5.35
C GLY A 484 4.89 -10.11 -4.28
N ARG A 485 4.65 -9.06 -3.49
CA ARG A 485 5.48 -8.66 -2.35
C ARG A 485 5.48 -9.75 -1.26
N ASP A 486 4.37 -10.48 -1.10
CA ASP A 486 4.15 -11.54 -0.09
C ASP A 486 5.18 -12.69 -0.08
N VAL A 487 5.82 -12.98 -1.23
CA VAL A 487 6.85 -14.03 -1.32
C VAL A 487 8.26 -13.50 -1.02
N MET A 488 8.47 -12.19 -1.03
CA MET A 488 9.83 -11.62 -1.02
C MET A 488 10.56 -11.86 0.30
N ALA A 489 9.92 -11.66 1.45
CA ALA A 489 10.55 -11.88 2.76
C ALA A 489 10.99 -13.36 2.92
N THR A 490 10.11 -14.29 2.53
CA THR A 490 10.37 -15.73 2.48
C THR A 490 11.61 -16.06 1.65
N TRP A 491 11.70 -15.57 0.40
CA TRP A 491 12.83 -15.89 -0.48
C TRP A 491 14.13 -15.21 -0.06
N LYS A 492 14.09 -13.99 0.51
CA LYS A 492 15.27 -13.34 1.09
C LYS A 492 15.84 -14.15 2.26
N LEU A 493 14.97 -14.66 3.15
CA LEU A 493 15.38 -15.54 4.25
C LEU A 493 15.98 -16.86 3.74
N LEU A 494 15.30 -17.57 2.83
CA LEU A 494 15.79 -18.85 2.31
C LEU A 494 17.11 -18.72 1.55
N VAL A 495 17.31 -17.65 0.77
CA VAL A 495 18.58 -17.37 0.09
C VAL A 495 19.68 -17.05 1.10
N ALA A 496 19.42 -16.19 2.10
CA ALA A 496 20.40 -15.89 3.14
C ALA A 496 20.80 -17.15 3.95
N MET A 497 19.83 -17.99 4.32
CA MET A 497 20.06 -19.25 5.04
C MET A 497 20.93 -20.26 4.27
N ALA A 498 20.80 -20.32 2.94
CA ALA A 498 21.59 -21.23 2.11
C ALA A 498 22.95 -20.62 1.73
N PHE A 499 23.00 -19.34 1.37
CA PHE A 499 24.17 -18.72 0.75
C PHE A 499 25.16 -18.13 1.76
N ALA A 500 24.71 -17.60 2.90
CA ALA A 500 25.62 -17.06 3.92
C ALA A 500 26.56 -18.14 4.51
N PRO A 501 26.11 -19.37 4.85
CA PRO A 501 27.02 -20.42 5.30
C PRO A 501 28.04 -20.81 4.23
N VAL A 502 27.64 -20.91 2.96
CA VAL A 502 28.57 -21.19 1.85
C VAL A 502 29.64 -20.10 1.75
N LEU A 503 29.24 -18.83 1.86
CA LEU A 503 30.15 -17.69 1.80
C LEU A 503 31.10 -17.64 3.01
N TYR A 504 30.61 -17.95 4.23
CA TYR A 504 31.47 -18.03 5.42
C TYR A 504 32.45 -19.21 5.38
N ASN A 505 32.06 -20.36 4.82
CA ASN A 505 32.99 -21.45 4.56
C ASN A 505 34.05 -21.05 3.52
N LEU A 506 33.67 -20.36 2.44
CA LEU A 506 34.62 -19.85 1.45
C LEU A 506 35.66 -18.91 2.08
N TYR A 507 35.22 -17.90 2.84
CA TYR A 507 36.13 -16.97 3.53
C TYR A 507 37.02 -17.66 4.58
N THR A 508 36.48 -18.65 5.29
CA THR A 508 37.24 -19.45 6.26
C THR A 508 38.29 -20.31 5.57
N SER A 509 37.98 -20.94 4.43
CA SER A 509 38.94 -21.70 3.63
C SER A 509 40.03 -20.81 3.04
N ILE A 510 39.70 -19.60 2.56
CA ILE A 510 40.70 -18.64 2.07
C ILE A 510 41.63 -18.19 3.21
N LEU A 511 41.09 -17.91 4.40
CA LEU A 511 41.88 -17.57 5.59
C LEU A 511 42.80 -18.73 6.00
N ALA A 512 42.29 -19.95 6.07
CA ALA A 512 43.06 -21.15 6.40
C ALA A 512 44.18 -21.41 5.37
N TYR A 513 43.91 -21.23 4.08
CA TYR A 513 44.89 -21.33 3.00
C TYR A 513 46.00 -20.25 3.11
N ARG A 514 45.63 -18.99 3.40
CA ARG A 514 46.62 -17.91 3.57
C ARG A 514 47.50 -18.11 4.82
N VAL A 515 46.97 -18.73 5.88
CA VAL A 515 47.77 -19.14 7.04
C VAL A 515 48.64 -20.37 6.73
N TYR A 516 48.18 -21.30 5.89
CA TYR A 516 48.98 -22.45 5.44
C TYR A 516 50.20 -22.04 4.63
N GLN A 517 50.09 -21.04 3.74
CA GLN A 517 51.21 -20.55 2.95
C GLN A 517 52.22 -19.74 3.79
N ASP A 518 51.81 -18.55 4.29
CA ASP A 518 52.77 -17.55 4.80
C ASP A 518 52.58 -17.23 6.29
N ARG A 519 51.80 -18.05 7.02
CA ARG A 519 51.38 -17.79 8.41
C ARG A 519 50.80 -16.37 8.62
N LEU A 520 50.13 -15.85 7.58
CA LEU A 520 49.59 -14.48 7.51
C LEU A 520 50.67 -13.38 7.66
N GLY A 521 51.82 -13.60 7.03
CA GLY A 521 53.00 -12.72 7.13
C GLY A 521 53.63 -12.80 8.52
N GLY A 522 53.87 -14.03 9.02
CA GLY A 522 54.46 -14.29 10.35
C GLY A 522 53.58 -13.92 11.56
N ARG A 523 52.36 -13.43 11.35
CA ARG A 523 51.46 -12.97 12.43
C ARG A 523 50.78 -14.11 13.21
N VAL A 524 50.79 -15.34 12.68
CA VAL A 524 50.24 -16.53 13.34
C VAL A 524 51.37 -17.48 13.78
N PRO A 525 51.55 -17.76 15.08
CA PRO A 525 52.57 -18.69 15.56
C PRO A 525 52.43 -20.09 14.94
N GLU A 526 53.57 -20.75 14.70
CA GLU A 526 53.60 -22.08 14.08
C GLU A 526 52.86 -23.16 14.90
N SER A 527 52.82 -22.97 16.23
CA SER A 527 52.09 -23.80 17.19
C SER A 527 50.58 -23.81 17.01
N VAL A 528 50.00 -22.90 16.20
CA VAL A 528 48.57 -22.88 15.88
C VAL A 528 48.28 -23.84 14.71
N PRO A 529 47.49 -24.92 14.92
CA PRO A 529 47.13 -25.83 13.84
C PRO A 529 46.01 -25.25 12.97
N ILE A 530 46.05 -25.57 11.68
CA ILE A 530 45.17 -24.97 10.64
C ILE A 530 43.68 -25.24 10.93
N TRP A 531 43.34 -26.37 11.56
CA TRP A 531 41.95 -26.68 11.94
C TRP A 531 41.40 -25.74 13.01
N MET A 532 42.23 -25.21 13.92
CA MET A 532 41.81 -24.17 14.87
C MET A 532 41.54 -22.84 14.16
N VAL A 533 42.33 -22.50 13.12
CA VAL A 533 42.09 -21.31 12.27
C VAL A 533 40.74 -21.43 11.56
N PHE A 534 40.40 -22.63 11.08
CA PHE A 534 39.10 -22.88 10.45
C PHE A 534 37.94 -22.72 11.45
N LEU A 535 38.03 -23.30 12.65
CA LEU A 535 37.01 -23.12 13.69
C LEU A 535 36.89 -21.66 14.15
N ALA A 536 38.01 -20.94 14.28
CA ALA A 536 38.03 -19.53 14.63
C ALA A 536 37.36 -18.66 13.55
N GLY A 537 37.65 -18.90 12.27
CA GLY A 537 37.00 -18.22 11.15
C GLY A 537 35.48 -18.43 11.12
N TRP A 538 35.02 -19.65 11.41
CA TRP A 538 33.60 -19.99 11.51
C TRP A 538 32.84 -19.25 12.62
N ILE A 539 33.54 -18.74 13.64
CA ILE A 539 32.98 -17.84 14.67
C ILE A 539 33.16 -16.37 14.27
N PHE A 540 34.34 -16.02 13.75
CA PHE A 540 34.74 -14.65 13.42
C PHE A 540 33.91 -14.03 12.30
N PHE A 541 33.75 -14.70 11.15
CA PHE A 541 33.04 -14.11 10.02
C PHE A 541 31.54 -13.83 10.32
N PRO A 542 30.77 -14.75 10.96
CA PRO A 542 29.41 -14.45 11.41
C PRO A 542 29.35 -13.36 12.50
N ALA A 543 30.35 -13.28 13.39
CA ALA A 543 30.40 -12.23 14.41
C ALA A 543 30.63 -10.84 13.77
N VAL A 544 31.53 -10.74 12.79
CA VAL A 544 31.80 -9.48 12.06
C VAL A 544 30.59 -9.02 11.24
N THR A 545 29.89 -9.91 10.53
CA THR A 545 28.69 -9.52 9.78
C THR A 545 27.52 -9.15 10.69
N PHE A 546 27.33 -9.84 11.82
CA PHE A 546 26.33 -9.47 12.82
C PHE A 546 26.66 -8.13 13.48
N ALA A 547 27.93 -7.89 13.82
CA ALA A 547 28.40 -6.61 14.37
C ALA A 547 28.16 -5.46 13.38
N ALA A 548 28.55 -5.61 12.11
CA ALA A 548 28.32 -4.60 11.08
C ALA A 548 26.82 -4.33 10.84
N LEU A 549 25.96 -5.36 10.84
CA LEU A 549 24.51 -5.20 10.76
C LEU A 549 23.95 -4.39 11.95
N ARG A 550 24.38 -4.71 13.17
CA ARG A 550 23.95 -4.00 14.39
C ARG A 550 24.49 -2.58 14.48
N PHE A 551 25.76 -2.37 14.11
CA PHE A 551 26.37 -1.05 14.06
C PHE A 551 25.77 -0.18 12.95
N GLY A 552 25.36 -0.77 11.82
CA GLY A 552 24.65 -0.07 10.75
C GLY A 552 23.27 0.42 11.18
N GLU A 553 22.50 -0.39 11.91
CA GLU A 553 21.23 0.04 12.55
C GLU A 553 21.43 1.23 13.49
N VAL A 554 22.37 1.09 14.44
CA VAL A 554 22.64 2.11 15.46
C VAL A 554 23.22 3.37 14.82
N GLY A 555 24.05 3.24 13.78
CA GLY A 555 24.56 4.36 12.99
C GLY A 555 23.45 5.12 12.27
N MET A 556 22.52 4.41 11.62
CA MET A 556 21.37 5.01 10.94
C MET A 556 20.43 5.75 11.91
N ASP A 557 20.16 5.19 13.09
CA ASP A 557 19.41 5.87 14.15
C ASP A 557 20.16 7.12 14.64
N ILE A 558 21.49 7.01 14.82
CA ILE A 558 22.32 8.15 15.23
C ILE A 558 22.25 9.27 14.19
N ILE A 559 22.44 8.97 12.89
CA ILE A 559 22.33 9.93 11.78
C ILE A 559 20.99 10.65 11.82
N LYS A 560 19.87 9.91 11.87
CA LYS A 560 18.51 10.48 11.95
C LYS A 560 18.30 11.33 13.21
N SER A 561 19.10 11.10 14.26
CA SER A 561 19.06 11.86 15.52
C SER A 561 20.05 13.03 15.63
N LEU A 562 21.00 13.19 14.68
CA LEU A 562 21.94 14.32 14.68
C LEU A 562 21.25 15.63 14.28
N ARG A 563 20.44 15.63 13.20
CA ARG A 563 19.66 16.80 12.75
C ARG A 563 18.79 17.41 13.87
N PRO A 564 18.08 16.61 14.69
CA PRO A 564 17.43 17.10 15.91
C PRO A 564 18.36 17.81 16.91
N LEU A 565 19.51 17.20 17.24
CA LEU A 565 20.42 17.76 18.23
C LEU A 565 21.07 19.07 17.77
N VAL A 566 21.35 19.24 16.47
CA VAL A 566 21.86 20.50 15.91
C VAL A 566 20.91 21.66 16.18
N MET A 567 19.62 21.50 15.88
CA MET A 567 18.62 22.55 16.17
C MET A 567 18.42 22.75 17.68
N CYS A 568 18.57 21.69 18.49
CA CYS A 568 18.49 21.79 19.96
C CYS A 568 19.72 22.43 20.63
N ILE A 569 20.80 22.71 19.88
CA ILE A 569 21.95 23.50 20.36
C ILE A 569 21.69 25.00 20.19
N ASN A 570 20.80 25.40 19.27
CA ASN A 570 20.36 26.79 19.15
C ASN A 570 19.57 27.20 20.41
N PRO A 571 19.85 28.35 21.06
CA PRO A 571 19.12 28.81 22.25
C PRO A 571 17.60 28.94 22.07
N SER A 572 17.11 29.11 20.83
CA SER A 572 15.69 29.09 20.48
C SER A 572 14.97 27.76 20.82
N SER A 573 15.71 26.68 21.07
CA SER A 573 15.14 25.36 21.34
C SER A 573 14.50 25.18 22.73
N SER A 574 14.79 26.08 23.68
CA SER A 574 14.13 26.07 25.00
C SER A 574 12.62 26.35 24.89
N TYR A 575 12.27 27.32 24.05
CA TYR A 575 10.91 27.64 23.60
C TYR A 575 10.22 26.43 22.98
N ASN A 576 10.90 25.64 22.14
CA ASN A 576 10.30 24.48 21.44
C ASN A 576 9.71 23.41 22.40
N ILE A 577 10.24 23.23 23.62
CA ILE A 577 9.67 22.28 24.59
C ILE A 577 8.39 22.84 25.24
N GLN A 578 8.33 24.14 25.48
CA GLN A 578 7.11 24.82 25.93
C GLN A 578 6.05 24.82 24.82
N GLN A 579 6.43 25.23 23.62
CA GLN A 579 5.61 25.22 22.41
C GLN A 579 5.04 23.81 22.13
N LEU A 580 5.79 22.74 22.40
CA LEU A 580 5.29 21.36 22.31
C LEU A 580 4.20 21.01 23.33
N ARG A 581 4.25 21.57 24.54
CA ARG A 581 3.21 21.38 25.56
C ARG A 581 1.94 22.16 25.19
N GLU A 582 2.11 23.38 24.72
CA GLU A 582 1.03 24.23 24.20
C GLU A 582 0.39 23.58 22.97
N ARG A 583 1.20 23.11 22.00
CA ARG A 583 0.73 22.40 20.80
C ARG A 583 0.02 21.08 21.14
N ARG A 584 0.44 20.37 22.19
CA ARG A 584 -0.30 19.18 22.69
C ARG A 584 -1.67 19.56 23.24
N ALA A 585 -1.77 20.66 24.00
CA ALA A 585 -3.06 21.12 24.55
C ALA A 585 -4.00 21.57 23.42
N GLU A 586 -3.49 22.35 22.47
CA GLU A 586 -4.21 22.82 21.29
C GLU A 586 -4.70 21.64 20.43
N LEU A 587 -3.85 20.65 20.15
CA LEU A 587 -4.25 19.43 19.44
C LEU A 587 -5.26 18.58 20.22
N SER A 588 -5.17 18.54 21.55
CA SER A 588 -6.17 17.85 22.38
C SER A 588 -7.54 18.52 22.30
N LYS A 589 -7.58 19.86 22.26
CA LYS A 589 -8.80 20.63 21.98
C LYS A 589 -9.32 20.34 20.57
N GLN A 590 -8.51 20.54 19.53
CA GLN A 590 -8.91 20.36 18.12
C GLN A 590 -9.43 18.95 17.82
N VAL A 591 -8.79 17.90 18.36
CA VAL A 591 -9.29 16.52 18.24
C VAL A 591 -10.67 16.37 18.90
N THR A 592 -10.88 16.95 20.08
CA THR A 592 -12.15 16.86 20.82
C THR A 592 -13.26 17.62 20.11
N GLU A 593 -12.97 18.85 19.67
CA GLU A 593 -13.89 19.72 18.94
C GLU A 593 -14.34 19.12 17.60
N LEU A 594 -13.42 18.51 16.85
CA LEU A 594 -13.72 17.85 15.58
C LEU A 594 -14.48 16.52 15.77
N ILE A 595 -14.20 15.76 16.84
CA ILE A 595 -14.98 14.57 17.19
C ILE A 595 -16.40 14.95 17.64
N ASN A 596 -16.57 16.07 18.34
CA ASN A 596 -17.87 16.55 18.79
C ASN A 596 -18.74 17.11 17.65
N THR A 597 -18.15 17.66 16.59
CA THR A 597 -18.91 18.17 15.42
C THR A 597 -19.25 17.06 14.41
N LEU A 598 -18.27 16.25 14.00
CA LEU A 598 -18.48 15.17 13.01
C LEU A 598 -19.07 13.87 13.61
N GLY A 599 -18.96 13.69 14.92
CA GLY A 599 -19.49 12.51 15.63
C GLY A 599 -21.01 12.34 15.48
N PRO A 600 -21.83 13.37 15.79
CA PRO A 600 -23.28 13.34 15.61
C PRO A 600 -23.73 13.15 14.16
N GLU A 601 -22.99 13.67 13.16
CA GLU A 601 -23.30 13.47 11.74
C GLU A 601 -23.14 12.01 11.29
N MET A 602 -22.17 11.28 11.87
CA MET A 602 -21.92 9.87 11.53
C MET A 602 -22.76 8.90 12.39
N PHE A 603 -23.02 9.26 13.64
CA PHE A 603 -23.66 8.40 14.63
C PHE A 603 -24.84 9.15 15.28
N PRO A 604 -26.09 8.91 14.87
CA PRO A 604 -27.25 9.57 15.50
C PRO A 604 -27.45 9.18 16.97
N ASP A 605 -26.76 8.13 17.44
CA ASP A 605 -26.66 7.72 18.84
C ASP A 605 -25.51 8.39 19.62
N PHE A 606 -24.69 9.26 19.00
CA PHE A 606 -23.38 9.71 19.51
C PHE A 606 -23.37 10.16 20.97
N GLU A 607 -24.26 11.08 21.36
CA GLU A 607 -24.35 11.58 22.74
C GLU A 607 -24.85 10.52 23.72
N THR A 608 -25.72 9.60 23.27
CA THR A 608 -26.25 8.50 24.10
C THR A 608 -25.28 7.35 24.29
N THR A 609 -24.32 7.16 23.37
CA THR A 609 -23.29 6.10 23.43
C THR A 609 -21.87 6.66 23.64
N ARG A 610 -21.76 7.90 24.15
CA ARG A 610 -20.52 8.67 24.18
C ARG A 610 -19.42 7.99 25.01
N LEU A 611 -18.39 7.52 24.30
CA LEU A 611 -17.37 6.60 24.83
C LEU A 611 -16.36 7.24 25.80
N VAL A 612 -16.26 8.56 25.81
CA VAL A 612 -15.41 9.35 26.70
C VAL A 612 -16.17 10.64 27.03
N ALA A 613 -16.29 10.99 28.32
CA ALA A 613 -16.97 12.21 28.76
C ALA A 613 -16.17 13.47 28.39
N ASP A 614 -16.89 14.55 28.07
CA ASP A 614 -16.30 15.79 27.56
C ASP A 614 -15.49 16.53 28.63
N PRO A 615 -14.26 17.02 28.32
CA PRO A 615 -13.52 17.88 29.24
C PRO A 615 -14.14 19.28 29.44
N SER A 616 -14.95 19.78 28.49
CA SER A 616 -15.55 21.13 28.55
C SER A 616 -16.73 21.24 29.51
N GLU A 617 -17.57 20.20 29.63
CA GLU A 617 -18.68 20.13 30.62
C GLU A 617 -18.19 20.20 32.08
N ARG A 618 -16.92 19.87 32.33
CA ARG A 618 -16.31 20.05 33.67
C ARG A 618 -15.94 21.50 33.97
N ALA A 619 -15.62 22.30 32.96
CA ALA A 619 -15.28 23.70 33.16
C ALA A 619 -16.53 24.51 33.56
N THR A 620 -17.70 24.20 32.98
CA THR A 620 -18.96 24.88 33.30
C THR A 620 -19.53 24.51 34.67
N THR A 621 -19.15 23.36 35.24
CA THR A 621 -19.62 22.92 36.56
C THR A 621 -18.81 23.48 37.74
N GLU A 622 -17.63 24.06 37.51
CA GLU A 622 -16.77 24.61 38.57
C GLU A 622 -16.85 26.15 38.71
N SER A 623 -17.57 26.86 37.84
CA SER A 623 -17.60 28.35 37.81
C SER A 623 -19.00 29.01 37.82
N GLY A 624 -19.74 28.85 38.93
CA GLY A 624 -20.70 29.85 39.43
C GLY A 624 -22.08 29.96 38.75
N GLY A 625 -23.09 29.29 39.32
CA GLY A 625 -24.51 29.52 39.06
C GLY A 625 -25.40 28.68 40.01
N PRO A 626 -26.44 29.25 40.67
CA PRO A 626 -27.16 28.56 41.74
C PRO A 626 -28.28 27.63 41.27
N VAL A 627 -28.69 26.72 42.17
CA VAL A 627 -29.70 25.67 41.95
C VAL A 627 -31.12 26.17 42.32
N SER A 628 -32.07 25.99 41.39
CA SER A 628 -33.54 25.78 41.48
C SER A 628 -34.41 26.50 42.55
N PRO A 629 -35.69 26.77 42.25
CA PRO A 629 -36.71 25.87 42.83
C PRO A 629 -37.95 25.52 41.95
N VAL A 630 -38.26 24.22 41.99
CA VAL A 630 -39.58 23.52 42.06
C VAL A 630 -40.91 24.25 41.77
N GLN A 631 -41.72 23.59 40.92
CA GLN A 631 -43.20 23.55 40.75
C GLN A 631 -44.14 24.64 41.32
N THR A 632 -44.92 25.21 40.40
CA THR A 632 -46.38 25.51 40.48
C THR A 632 -47.05 25.75 41.85
N THR A 633 -47.15 27.03 42.23
CA THR A 633 -48.37 27.72 42.73
C THR A 633 -49.32 27.05 43.73
N PHE A 634 -49.38 27.59 44.95
CA PHE A 634 -50.64 27.99 45.61
C PHE A 634 -50.41 29.24 46.51
N ARG A 635 -51.49 29.95 46.89
CA ARG A 635 -51.49 31.21 47.69
C ARG A 635 -51.46 30.92 49.22
N ARG A 636 -51.28 31.84 50.18
CA ARG A 636 -51.28 33.35 50.26
C ARG A 636 -50.51 33.82 51.53
N ARG A 637 -50.15 35.13 51.60
CA ARG A 637 -50.04 36.07 52.77
C ARG A 637 -49.92 35.51 54.21
N GLU A 638 -49.13 36.05 55.17
CA GLU A 638 -48.19 37.21 55.32
C GLU A 638 -47.43 37.00 56.68
N SER A 639 -46.61 37.85 57.36
CA SER A 639 -46.08 39.23 57.27
C SER A 639 -44.88 39.41 58.26
N GLU A 640 -44.16 40.57 58.22
CA GLU A 640 -43.21 41.11 59.24
C GLU A 640 -41.89 40.33 59.57
N MET A 641 -40.88 40.86 60.30
CA MET A 641 -40.11 42.15 60.20
C MET A 641 -38.80 42.07 61.05
N SER A 642 -37.82 42.97 60.81
CA SER A 642 -36.68 43.38 61.70
C SER A 642 -35.29 42.69 61.62
N SER A 643 -34.26 43.47 62.00
CA SER A 643 -32.79 43.18 62.09
C SER A 643 -32.30 43.29 63.57
N PRO A 644 -31.03 43.58 64.03
CA PRO A 644 -29.70 43.83 63.39
C PRO A 644 -28.40 43.29 64.11
N GLY A 645 -27.19 43.58 63.55
CA GLY A 645 -25.88 43.69 64.25
C GLY A 645 -24.95 42.45 64.33
N GLY A 646 -23.61 42.52 64.48
CA GLY A 646 -22.66 43.65 64.38
C GLY A 646 -21.16 43.32 64.73
N ALA A 647 -20.21 43.81 63.92
CA ALA A 647 -18.75 44.13 64.10
C ALA A 647 -17.75 43.34 65.00
N GLY A 648 -16.52 43.11 64.47
CA GLY A 648 -15.25 43.52 65.15
C GLY A 648 -14.20 42.47 65.59
N GLY A 649 -12.90 42.84 65.56
CA GLY A 649 -11.87 42.36 66.53
C GLY A 649 -10.61 41.62 66.02
N TYR A 650 -9.42 42.09 66.42
CA TYR A 650 -8.12 41.34 66.37
C TYR A 650 -7.92 40.49 67.64
N GLY A 651 -7.08 39.44 67.61
CA GLY A 651 -6.63 38.74 68.83
C GLY A 651 -5.51 37.71 68.64
N VAL A 652 -4.50 37.72 69.53
CA VAL A 652 -3.37 36.77 69.62
C VAL A 652 -3.60 35.83 70.82
N GLY A 653 -3.14 34.56 70.76
CA GLY A 653 -3.16 33.65 71.91
C GLY A 653 -2.55 32.27 71.63
N ALA A 654 -2.12 31.56 72.69
CA ALA A 654 -1.45 30.26 72.63
C ALA A 654 -1.94 29.29 73.74
N ASP A 655 -1.47 28.04 73.66
CA ASP A 655 -1.47 26.96 74.67
C ASP A 655 -2.82 26.30 75.08
N GLY A 656 -2.75 25.01 75.48
CA GLY A 656 -3.81 24.37 76.30
C GLY A 656 -4.28 22.94 75.97
N GLY A 657 -3.45 21.91 76.24
CA GLY A 657 -3.87 20.72 77.02
C GLY A 657 -4.82 19.62 76.49
N VAL A 658 -4.30 18.37 76.58
CA VAL A 658 -4.91 17.18 77.25
C VAL A 658 -6.10 16.39 76.61
N GLU A 659 -5.90 15.07 76.53
CA GLU A 659 -6.87 13.94 76.44
C GLU A 659 -7.74 13.70 75.18
N SER A 660 -8.39 12.54 75.17
CA SER A 660 -9.13 11.90 74.06
C SER A 660 -10.11 10.88 74.64
N PRO A 661 -11.31 10.67 74.06
CA PRO A 661 -11.38 9.65 72.99
C PRO A 661 -12.44 9.84 71.88
N THR A 662 -12.25 9.06 70.81
CA THR A 662 -13.26 8.57 69.84
C THR A 662 -13.98 9.52 68.86
N ARG A 663 -13.49 9.44 67.60
CA ARG A 663 -14.28 9.06 66.39
C ARG A 663 -15.12 10.13 65.67
N THR A 664 -14.53 10.81 64.68
CA THR A 664 -14.90 10.74 63.24
C THR A 664 -14.04 11.68 62.36
N GLY A 665 -13.91 11.38 61.06
CA GLY A 665 -13.67 12.39 60.02
C GLY A 665 -12.24 12.57 59.46
N GLY A 666 -12.20 12.86 58.14
CA GLY A 666 -11.26 13.80 57.49
C GLY A 666 -9.74 13.54 57.52
N VAL A 667 -9.19 12.94 56.45
CA VAL A 667 -7.77 13.12 56.11
C VAL A 667 -7.63 14.24 55.06
N MET A 668 -7.04 15.36 55.44
CA MET A 668 -6.33 16.26 54.51
C MET A 668 -4.84 16.23 54.83
N LEU A 669 -4.00 16.14 53.80
CA LEU A 669 -2.54 16.16 53.91
C LEU A 669 -1.97 17.36 53.16
N SER A 670 -1.12 18.15 53.82
CA SER A 670 -0.38 19.25 53.19
C SER A 670 1.14 19.10 53.35
N ARG A 671 1.78 18.75 52.23
CA ARG A 671 3.01 19.37 51.72
C ARG A 671 4.23 19.53 52.66
N ARG A 672 5.14 18.54 52.62
CA ARG A 672 6.62 18.70 52.51
C ARG A 672 7.18 17.45 51.81
N GLY A 673 8.31 17.47 51.10
CA GLY A 673 9.17 18.61 50.74
C GLY A 673 10.65 18.29 50.87
N THR A 674 11.25 17.57 49.91
CA THR A 674 12.67 17.18 49.93
C THR A 674 13.33 17.27 48.56
N THR A 675 14.38 18.07 48.45
CA THR A 675 15.43 17.99 47.43
C THR A 675 16.70 17.35 48.05
N LEU A 676 17.70 17.05 47.21
CA LEU A 676 18.94 16.32 47.56
C LEU A 676 18.69 14.82 47.85
N SER A 677 19.58 13.88 47.52
CA SER A 677 20.97 14.03 47.04
C SER A 677 21.21 13.33 45.71
N SER A 678 22.14 13.87 44.90
CA SER A 678 22.54 13.32 43.60
C SER A 678 24.06 13.10 43.51
N ARG A 679 24.50 11.83 43.44
CA ARG A 679 25.75 11.35 42.80
C ARG A 679 26.02 9.86 43.08
N ALA A 680 25.64 8.98 42.14
CA ALA A 680 26.15 7.60 42.02
C ALA A 680 25.81 7.01 40.63
N ILE A 681 26.68 7.22 39.65
CA ILE A 681 26.65 6.64 38.28
C ILE A 681 28.14 6.53 37.89
N PRO A 682 28.71 5.38 37.49
CA PRO A 682 28.24 4.51 36.39
C PRO A 682 28.31 2.98 36.72
N ARG A 683 28.11 1.99 35.84
CA ARG A 683 27.73 1.89 34.40
C ARG A 683 27.06 0.52 34.14
N ASN A 684 26.22 0.44 33.09
CA ASN A 684 25.69 -0.76 32.42
C ASN A 684 24.79 -1.77 33.20
N GLU A 685 23.65 -2.06 32.55
CA GLU A 685 22.88 -3.32 32.49
C GLU A 685 22.96 -4.36 33.63
N SER A 686 21.89 -4.45 34.44
CA SER A 686 21.24 -5.72 34.80
C SER A 686 19.91 -5.49 35.54
N PHE A 687 18.76 -5.78 34.90
CA PHE A 687 17.44 -5.69 35.55
C PHE A 687 17.12 -6.95 36.39
N SER A 688 17.99 -7.23 37.36
CA SER A 688 17.93 -8.43 38.21
C SER A 688 17.71 -8.12 39.70
N ASN A 689 16.94 -7.08 40.03
CA ASN A 689 16.40 -6.89 41.39
C ASN A 689 15.15 -5.96 41.43
N ILE A 690 13.97 -6.53 41.13
CA ILE A 690 12.67 -5.87 41.35
C ILE A 690 11.95 -6.44 42.60
N GLY A 691 12.41 -7.58 43.13
CA GLY A 691 11.80 -8.28 44.28
C GLY A 691 11.88 -7.56 45.64
N GLN A 692 12.58 -6.42 45.74
CA GLN A 692 12.68 -5.61 46.96
C GLN A 692 11.80 -4.35 46.96
N VAL A 693 11.03 -4.08 45.91
CA VAL A 693 10.03 -3.00 45.90
C VAL A 693 8.69 -3.56 46.37
N ALA A 694 8.15 -3.04 47.48
CA ALA A 694 6.94 -3.54 48.14
C ALA A 694 5.66 -3.56 47.27
N MET A 695 5.67 -2.93 46.09
CA MET A 695 4.59 -2.98 45.10
C MET A 695 4.59 -4.28 44.26
N PHE A 696 5.59 -5.17 44.42
CA PHE A 696 5.74 -6.43 43.66
C PHE A 696 5.71 -7.71 44.53
N ALA A 697 5.20 -7.65 45.76
CA ALA A 697 5.05 -8.82 46.63
C ALA A 697 3.98 -9.81 46.12
N THR A 698 4.31 -11.10 46.05
CA THR A 698 3.58 -12.12 45.26
C THR A 698 2.59 -13.00 46.06
N ARG A 699 1.69 -12.40 46.85
CA ARG A 699 0.51 -13.12 47.41
C ARG A 699 -0.58 -12.17 47.93
N PRO A 700 -1.87 -12.36 47.56
CA PRO A 700 -3.00 -11.83 48.34
C PRO A 700 -3.20 -12.69 49.61
N PRO A 701 -3.61 -12.10 50.75
CA PRO A 701 -4.08 -12.86 51.90
C PRO A 701 -5.44 -13.54 51.62
N SER A 702 -5.76 -14.58 52.38
CA SER A 702 -6.92 -15.45 52.16
C SER A 702 -8.23 -14.92 52.76
N ARG A 703 -9.32 -15.05 51.98
CA ARG A 703 -10.74 -15.16 52.34
C ARG A 703 -11.21 -14.76 53.76
N SER A 704 -12.28 -13.97 53.79
CA SER A 704 -13.44 -14.19 54.69
C SER A 704 -14.74 -14.31 53.87
N ARG A 705 -15.86 -14.74 54.48
CA ARG A 705 -17.14 -15.07 53.82
C ARG A 705 -18.34 -14.79 54.74
N SER A 706 -19.25 -13.89 54.34
CA SER A 706 -20.66 -13.81 54.82
C SER A 706 -21.38 -12.59 54.21
N ARG A 707 -22.71 -12.49 54.10
CA ARG A 707 -23.80 -13.42 53.68
C ARG A 707 -25.12 -12.61 53.78
N SER A 708 -25.93 -12.55 52.72
CA SER A 708 -27.29 -11.92 52.72
C SER A 708 -27.31 -10.39 52.97
N SER A 709 -28.38 -9.63 52.73
CA SER A 709 -29.74 -9.93 52.19
C SER A 709 -30.22 -8.83 51.21
N SER A 710 -31.41 -9.01 50.63
CA SER A 710 -32.02 -8.14 49.62
C SER A 710 -32.86 -6.98 50.18
N ALA A 711 -32.73 -5.79 49.58
CA ALA A 711 -33.78 -4.77 49.46
C ALA A 711 -33.43 -3.82 48.28
N GLY A 712 -34.44 -3.21 47.64
CA GLY A 712 -34.28 -2.41 46.42
C GLY A 712 -34.01 -0.92 46.65
N GLY A 713 -33.51 -0.24 45.61
CA GLY A 713 -33.19 1.20 45.61
C GLY A 713 -32.51 1.64 44.31
N GLY A 714 -33.17 1.40 43.17
CA GLY A 714 -32.58 1.63 41.83
C GLY A 714 -32.70 3.08 41.33
N PHE A 715 -31.65 3.56 40.65
CA PHE A 715 -31.70 4.79 39.87
C PHE A 715 -32.53 4.59 38.59
N PRO A 716 -33.20 5.64 38.06
CA PRO A 716 -34.05 5.52 36.89
C PRO A 716 -33.23 5.31 35.61
N VAL A 717 -33.63 4.31 34.82
CA VAL A 717 -33.13 4.06 33.46
C VAL A 717 -34.35 3.96 32.54
N ALA A 718 -34.38 4.78 31.49
CA ALA A 718 -35.42 4.68 30.46
C ALA A 718 -35.30 3.34 29.73
N GLN A 719 -36.44 2.67 29.52
CA GLN A 719 -36.46 1.23 29.31
C GLN A 719 -36.06 0.80 27.88
N PHE A 720 -35.05 -0.07 27.79
CA PHE A 720 -35.05 -1.09 26.73
C PHE A 720 -36.14 -2.14 27.06
N THR A 721 -36.77 -2.72 26.02
CA THR A 721 -37.81 -3.73 26.18
C THR A 721 -37.30 -4.99 26.89
N THR A 722 -37.78 -5.23 28.10
CA THR A 722 -37.47 -6.43 28.89
C THR A 722 -38.14 -7.66 28.29
N LEU A 723 -37.36 -8.70 27.98
CA LEU A 723 -37.82 -9.94 27.33
C LEU A 723 -38.49 -10.94 28.28
N ASP A 724 -38.73 -10.54 29.53
CA ASP A 724 -39.20 -11.41 30.62
C ASP A 724 -40.73 -11.60 30.67
N SER A 725 -41.47 -11.12 29.65
CA SER A 725 -42.90 -11.39 29.47
C SER A 725 -43.18 -12.02 28.10
N HIS A 726 -44.14 -12.94 28.06
CA HIS A 726 -44.52 -13.64 26.81
C HIS A 726 -44.94 -12.65 25.71
N GLY A 727 -45.71 -11.62 26.09
CA GLY A 727 -46.10 -10.53 25.18
C GLY A 727 -44.92 -9.72 24.65
N GLY A 728 -43.90 -9.43 25.47
CA GLY A 728 -42.67 -8.77 25.01
C GLY A 728 -41.86 -9.63 24.05
N PHE A 729 -41.83 -10.95 24.25
CA PHE A 729 -41.18 -11.89 23.34
C PHE A 729 -41.94 -12.03 22.02
N ASP A 730 -43.27 -12.05 22.05
CA ASP A 730 -44.13 -12.05 20.87
C ASP A 730 -44.06 -10.72 20.11
N GLU A 731 -44.01 -9.57 20.78
CA GLU A 731 -43.85 -8.26 20.14
C GLU A 731 -42.46 -8.11 19.50
N ALA A 732 -41.39 -8.52 20.19
CA ALA A 732 -40.06 -8.57 19.61
C ALA A 732 -40.01 -9.53 18.40
N SER A 733 -40.65 -10.71 18.52
CA SER A 733 -40.75 -11.67 17.42
C SER A 733 -41.61 -11.21 16.26
N LYS A 734 -42.60 -10.34 16.52
CA LYS A 734 -43.44 -9.67 15.51
C LYS A 734 -42.64 -8.58 14.80
N LYS A 735 -41.98 -7.67 15.54
CA LYS A 735 -41.11 -6.62 14.98
C LYS A 735 -39.94 -7.19 14.19
N ILE A 736 -39.33 -8.30 14.63
CA ILE A 736 -38.30 -9.01 13.85
C ILE A 736 -38.89 -9.64 12.59
N ARG A 737 -40.08 -10.26 12.66
CA ARG A 737 -40.77 -10.79 11.47
C ARG A 737 -41.19 -9.67 10.51
N GLU A 738 -41.61 -8.51 10.99
CA GLU A 738 -41.93 -7.33 10.19
C GLU A 738 -40.65 -6.77 9.54
N ALA A 739 -39.57 -6.54 10.27
CA ALA A 739 -38.28 -6.10 9.71
C ALA A 739 -37.67 -7.11 8.70
N MET A 740 -37.86 -8.41 8.89
CA MET A 740 -37.45 -9.43 7.91
C MET A 740 -38.39 -9.48 6.70
N ARG A 741 -39.70 -9.27 6.89
CA ARG A 741 -40.70 -9.16 5.80
C ARG A 741 -40.49 -7.89 4.98
N GLU A 742 -40.10 -6.81 5.63
CA GLU A 742 -39.72 -5.51 5.05
C GLU A 742 -38.40 -5.61 4.29
N ARG A 743 -37.33 -6.17 4.87
CA ARG A 743 -36.08 -6.46 4.11
C ARG A 743 -36.33 -7.43 2.95
N GLY A 744 -37.25 -8.38 3.11
CA GLY A 744 -37.74 -9.27 2.05
C GLY A 744 -38.71 -8.61 1.06
N ALA A 745 -39.25 -7.42 1.37
CA ALA A 745 -40.04 -6.60 0.46
C ALA A 745 -39.12 -5.60 -0.27
N ILE A 746 -38.11 -5.03 0.40
CA ILE A 746 -37.06 -4.21 -0.20
C ILE A 746 -36.31 -5.01 -1.26
N ARG A 747 -35.87 -6.25 -0.96
CA ARG A 747 -35.25 -7.14 -1.97
C ARG A 747 -36.18 -7.43 -3.16
N ARG A 748 -37.50 -7.54 -2.95
CA ARG A 748 -38.48 -7.76 -4.03
C ARG A 748 -38.83 -6.48 -4.80
N ARG A 749 -38.78 -5.31 -4.16
CA ARG A 749 -38.88 -4.00 -4.81
C ARG A 749 -37.64 -3.70 -5.63
N GLN A 750 -36.44 -4.05 -5.16
CA GLN A 750 -35.21 -3.99 -5.93
C GLN A 750 -35.33 -4.88 -7.17
N SER A 751 -35.66 -6.17 -7.02
CA SER A 751 -35.90 -7.10 -8.14
C SER A 751 -37.18 -6.85 -8.95
N MET A 752 -37.84 -5.70 -8.80
CA MET A 752 -38.97 -5.24 -9.62
C MET A 752 -38.76 -3.84 -10.18
N ALA A 753 -38.05 -2.95 -9.48
CA ALA A 753 -37.52 -1.71 -10.04
C ALA A 753 -36.52 -2.01 -11.17
N GLU A 754 -35.65 -3.00 -10.95
CA GLU A 754 -34.75 -3.62 -11.94
C GLU A 754 -35.49 -4.34 -13.09
N LYS A 755 -36.84 -4.36 -13.07
CA LYS A 755 -37.69 -5.10 -14.01
C LYS A 755 -38.75 -4.24 -14.72
N ASN A 756 -39.01 -3.03 -14.25
CA ASN A 756 -40.04 -2.12 -14.75
C ASN A 756 -39.51 -0.70 -15.07
N GLY A 757 -38.19 -0.47 -15.00
CA GLY A 757 -37.55 0.80 -15.36
C GLY A 757 -37.44 1.04 -16.87
N GLY A 758 -38.57 1.00 -17.57
CA GLY A 758 -38.69 1.42 -18.98
C GLY A 758 -39.71 2.56 -19.09
N ASP A 759 -39.36 3.58 -19.86
CA ASP A 759 -40.08 4.83 -20.14
C ASP A 759 -40.34 5.79 -18.95
N GLY A 760 -40.17 7.10 -19.21
CA GLY A 760 -41.02 8.13 -18.58
C GLY A 760 -40.46 9.06 -17.49
N ASP A 761 -39.51 9.94 -17.87
CA ASP A 761 -39.37 11.35 -17.44
C ASP A 761 -39.19 11.78 -15.95
N GLY A 762 -38.32 12.79 -15.75
CA GLY A 762 -38.61 13.95 -14.90
C GLY A 762 -38.54 13.86 -13.36
N GLY A 763 -37.34 13.87 -12.76
CA GLY A 763 -37.22 14.17 -11.31
C GLY A 763 -35.79 14.22 -10.74
N MET A 764 -35.35 15.39 -10.26
CA MET A 764 -34.06 15.56 -9.56
C MET A 764 -34.09 14.98 -8.13
N VAL A 765 -32.95 14.46 -7.65
CA VAL A 765 -32.16 15.08 -6.55
C VAL A 765 -30.80 14.36 -6.40
N LEU A 766 -29.75 15.12 -6.69
CA LEU A 766 -28.37 15.10 -6.16
C LEU A 766 -27.82 13.78 -5.55
N GLY A 767 -26.83 13.18 -6.22
CA GLY A 767 -25.86 12.27 -5.61
C GLY A 767 -24.66 13.01 -5.00
N GLY A 768 -23.96 12.36 -4.07
CA GLY A 768 -22.64 12.81 -3.58
C GLY A 768 -21.52 12.04 -4.28
N GLY A 769 -20.51 12.76 -4.76
CA GLY A 769 -19.31 12.17 -5.36
C GLY A 769 -18.32 11.65 -4.33
N GLU A 770 -17.45 10.73 -4.76
CA GLU A 770 -16.23 10.35 -4.03
C GLU A 770 -15.03 11.00 -4.74
N ASP A 771 -14.61 12.16 -4.25
CA ASP A 771 -13.41 12.86 -4.73
C ASP A 771 -12.13 12.09 -4.36
N THR A 772 -11.03 12.32 -5.09
CA THR A 772 -9.85 11.43 -5.08
C THR A 772 -8.55 12.10 -4.60
N GLU A 773 -8.55 12.60 -3.36
CA GLU A 773 -7.34 13.20 -2.76
C GLU A 773 -6.35 12.15 -2.26
N SER A 774 -5.37 11.79 -3.12
CA SER A 774 -4.32 10.80 -2.79
C SER A 774 -2.89 11.24 -3.17
N GLU A 775 -2.61 12.55 -3.18
CA GLU A 775 -1.32 13.09 -3.65
C GLU A 775 -0.26 13.39 -2.56
N GLU A 776 -0.63 13.65 -1.29
CA GLU A 776 0.37 14.01 -0.25
C GLU A 776 1.18 12.84 0.34
N GLU A 777 0.84 11.57 0.07
CA GLU A 777 1.55 10.42 0.67
C GLU A 777 2.72 9.88 -0.17
N VAL A 778 2.93 10.44 -1.37
CA VAL A 778 3.96 9.98 -2.32
C VAL A 778 5.38 10.42 -1.91
N GLU A 779 5.53 11.50 -1.13
CA GLU A 779 6.86 12.09 -0.83
C GLU A 779 7.72 11.23 0.12
N ASP A 780 7.12 10.59 1.14
CA ASP A 780 7.84 9.76 2.10
C ASP A 780 8.16 8.34 1.55
N GLU A 781 7.47 7.86 0.50
CA GLU A 781 7.91 6.67 -0.27
C GLU A 781 9.00 7.04 -1.30
N LEU A 782 8.98 8.24 -1.88
CA LEU A 782 9.95 8.67 -2.89
C LEU A 782 11.39 8.74 -2.35
N GLU A 783 11.65 9.23 -1.13
CA GLU A 783 13.03 9.30 -0.60
C GLU A 783 13.74 7.93 -0.47
N ASP A 784 12.96 6.84 -0.32
CA ASP A 784 13.43 5.47 -0.09
C ASP A 784 13.59 4.71 -1.43
N ASP A 785 12.62 4.81 -2.34
CA ASP A 785 12.70 4.15 -3.67
C ASP A 785 13.53 4.95 -4.70
N ALA A 786 13.63 6.29 -4.56
CA ALA A 786 14.65 7.10 -5.23
C ALA A 786 16.07 6.86 -4.67
N LYS A 787 16.27 5.93 -3.73
CA LYS A 787 17.59 5.33 -3.46
C LYS A 787 17.81 3.99 -4.14
N LEU A 788 16.77 3.15 -4.31
CA LEU A 788 16.94 1.70 -4.58
C LEU A 788 16.72 1.21 -6.03
N GLY A 789 16.28 2.10 -6.93
CA GLY A 789 16.10 1.80 -8.36
C GLY A 789 17.32 1.95 -9.26
N LEU A 790 18.37 2.68 -8.84
CA LEU A 790 19.67 2.64 -9.52
C LEU A 790 20.27 1.28 -9.17
N GLU A 791 20.88 0.64 -10.16
CA GLU A 791 21.25 -0.78 -10.07
C GLU A 791 19.99 -1.67 -9.86
N VAL A 792 19.36 -2.18 -10.92
CA VAL A 792 20.00 -2.86 -12.06
C VAL A 792 19.30 -2.57 -13.39
N ARG A 793 20.04 -2.00 -14.35
CA ARG A 793 20.44 -2.65 -15.63
C ARG A 793 21.04 -1.60 -16.60
N GLY A 794 22.08 -0.90 -16.15
CA GLY A 794 22.79 0.14 -16.92
C GLY A 794 24.32 -0.03 -16.93
N GLN A 795 24.90 -0.62 -15.89
CA GLN A 795 26.34 -0.93 -15.83
C GLN A 795 26.64 -2.40 -15.50
N GLY A 796 25.82 -3.34 -15.99
CA GLY A 796 26.05 -4.80 -15.88
C GLY A 796 27.19 -5.32 -16.80
N ALA A 797 28.26 -4.54 -16.86
CA ALA A 797 29.50 -4.73 -17.63
C ALA A 797 30.60 -3.70 -17.23
N ARG A 798 30.31 -2.69 -16.39
CA ARG A 798 31.28 -1.66 -15.95
C ARG A 798 31.34 -1.49 -14.43
N SER A 799 30.23 -1.46 -13.70
CA SER A 799 30.25 -1.44 -12.22
C SER A 799 30.74 -2.77 -11.63
N GLU A 800 30.43 -3.92 -12.27
CA GLU A 800 31.09 -5.20 -11.93
C GLU A 800 32.56 -5.24 -12.37
N LEU A 801 33.00 -4.35 -13.27
CA LEU A 801 34.42 -4.23 -13.63
C LEU A 801 35.16 -3.27 -12.68
N GLU A 802 34.55 -2.17 -12.25
CA GLU A 802 35.12 -1.16 -11.34
C GLU A 802 34.92 -1.48 -9.86
N SER A 803 33.88 -2.21 -9.47
CA SER A 803 33.80 -2.83 -8.13
C SER A 803 34.62 -4.12 -8.06
N ALA A 804 34.82 -4.85 -9.17
CA ALA A 804 35.89 -5.83 -9.21
C ALA A 804 37.26 -5.14 -9.19
N TYR A 805 37.49 -4.04 -9.91
CA TYR A 805 38.75 -3.30 -9.82
C TYR A 805 38.95 -2.69 -8.44
N CYS A 806 37.93 -2.18 -7.75
CA CYS A 806 38.07 -1.65 -6.40
C CYS A 806 38.11 -2.74 -5.33
N ILE A 807 37.48 -3.90 -5.49
CA ILE A 807 37.67 -5.03 -4.56
C ILE A 807 38.99 -5.75 -4.83
N LEU A 808 39.45 -5.84 -6.09
CA LEU A 808 40.76 -6.35 -6.47
C LEU A 808 41.86 -5.37 -6.07
N LEU A 809 41.71 -4.07 -6.29
CA LEU A 809 42.64 -3.03 -5.82
C LEU A 809 42.58 -2.87 -4.31
N PHE A 810 41.44 -3.05 -3.63
CA PHE A 810 41.39 -2.97 -2.16
C PHE A 810 41.85 -4.28 -1.49
N THR A 811 41.73 -5.44 -2.14
CA THR A 811 42.41 -6.67 -1.67
C THR A 811 43.89 -6.67 -2.04
N VAL A 812 44.30 -6.11 -3.18
CA VAL A 812 45.70 -5.81 -3.50
C VAL A 812 46.26 -4.74 -2.56
N PHE A 813 45.49 -3.73 -2.15
CA PHE A 813 45.88 -2.75 -1.14
C PHE A 813 45.95 -3.38 0.26
N LEU A 814 45.06 -4.33 0.60
CA LEU A 814 45.18 -5.13 1.82
C LEU A 814 46.38 -6.10 1.79
N LEU A 815 46.76 -6.61 0.61
CA LEU A 815 47.94 -7.44 0.41
C LEU A 815 49.23 -6.60 0.45
N LEU A 816 49.23 -5.41 -0.15
CA LEU A 816 50.31 -4.41 -0.07
C LEU A 816 50.45 -3.80 1.34
N LEU A 817 49.38 -3.80 2.14
CA LEU A 817 49.43 -3.50 3.59
C LEU A 817 49.83 -4.72 4.46
N LEU A 818 49.99 -5.91 3.86
CA LEU A 818 50.50 -7.10 4.53
C LEU A 818 51.99 -7.35 4.25
N ASP A 819 52.52 -6.86 3.12
CA ASP A 819 53.95 -6.81 2.79
C ASP A 819 54.65 -5.58 3.38
N ALA A 820 55.57 -5.80 4.32
CA ALA A 820 56.44 -4.74 4.86
C ALA A 820 57.72 -5.34 5.44
N ASN A 821 58.85 -5.26 4.70
CA ASN A 821 60.26 -5.33 5.15
C ASN A 821 61.21 -5.21 3.91
N PRO A 822 62.53 -4.97 4.04
CA PRO A 822 63.01 -3.58 3.93
C PRO A 822 64.14 -3.33 2.91
N VAL A 823 64.57 -2.06 2.88
CA VAL A 823 65.57 -1.39 2.02
C VAL A 823 66.87 -2.17 1.72
N SER A 824 67.29 -2.13 0.44
CA SER A 824 68.72 -2.07 0.04
C SER A 824 68.93 -1.34 -1.30
N SER A 825 70.06 -0.63 -1.42
CA SER A 825 70.59 0.13 -2.58
C SER A 825 70.74 -0.70 -3.89
N SER A 826 70.95 -0.15 -5.11
CA SER A 826 71.70 1.06 -5.51
C SER A 826 71.46 1.55 -6.97
N SER A 827 71.96 2.76 -7.27
CA SER A 827 72.61 3.20 -8.54
C SER A 827 71.87 3.24 -9.91
N ALA A 828 71.58 4.47 -10.36
CA ALA A 828 72.11 5.13 -11.58
C ALA A 828 71.43 5.02 -12.98
N MET A 829 71.16 6.22 -13.54
CA MET A 829 71.33 6.70 -14.93
C MET A 829 70.68 6.01 -16.15
N GLY A 830 70.04 6.84 -17.00
CA GLY A 830 70.12 6.69 -18.47
C GLY A 830 68.79 6.70 -19.24
N PRO A 831 68.61 7.55 -20.29
CA PRO A 831 67.37 7.64 -21.08
C PRO A 831 67.44 6.85 -22.43
N PRO A 832 66.33 6.78 -23.22
CA PRO A 832 66.12 5.74 -24.25
C PRO A 832 66.56 6.18 -25.67
N PRO A 833 66.36 5.37 -26.73
CA PRO A 833 65.12 5.52 -27.52
C PRO A 833 64.61 4.28 -28.32
N ALA A 834 63.50 4.50 -29.06
CA ALA A 834 63.20 4.02 -30.42
C ALA A 834 62.76 2.55 -30.74
N SER A 835 61.51 2.48 -31.23
CA SER A 835 61.06 1.82 -32.49
C SER A 835 61.13 0.29 -32.73
N ALA A 836 59.92 -0.29 -32.71
CA ALA A 836 59.24 -0.91 -33.86
C ALA A 836 59.51 -2.39 -34.28
N SER A 837 58.54 -2.91 -35.06
CA SER A 837 58.43 -4.25 -35.66
C SER A 837 58.09 -5.40 -34.68
N SER A 838 57.30 -6.43 -35.02
CA SER A 838 56.44 -6.63 -36.21
C SER A 838 55.39 -7.76 -36.03
N HIS A 839 54.53 -7.91 -37.04
CA HIS A 839 53.73 -9.10 -37.44
C HIS A 839 52.47 -9.54 -36.67
N LEU A 840 51.34 -9.04 -37.22
CA LEU A 840 50.18 -9.79 -37.74
C LEU A 840 49.18 -10.49 -36.79
N PRO A 841 47.85 -10.37 -37.06
CA PRO A 841 46.79 -10.92 -36.19
C PRO A 841 46.23 -12.27 -36.64
N ALA A 842 45.76 -13.07 -35.67
CA ALA A 842 44.85 -14.19 -35.91
C ALA A 842 43.37 -13.75 -35.77
N LEU A 843 42.50 -14.22 -36.66
CA LEU A 843 41.07 -13.85 -36.72
C LEU A 843 40.22 -14.60 -35.67
N THR A 844 39.28 -13.92 -35.00
CA THR A 844 38.02 -14.57 -34.57
C THR A 844 36.84 -13.62 -34.37
N ARG A 845 35.84 -13.75 -35.26
CA ARG A 845 34.40 -13.39 -35.17
C ARG A 845 33.92 -12.46 -34.03
N LYS A 846 33.71 -11.16 -34.34
CA LYS A 846 32.51 -10.39 -33.87
C LYS A 846 32.23 -9.06 -34.62
N LYS A 847 31.98 -9.12 -35.94
CA LYS A 847 31.39 -7.99 -36.72
C LYS A 847 30.38 -8.49 -37.77
N MET A 848 29.09 -8.57 -37.40
CA MET A 848 27.94 -8.62 -38.32
C MET A 848 26.69 -8.12 -37.59
N SER A 849 26.47 -6.80 -37.58
CA SER A 849 25.22 -6.18 -37.10
C SER A 849 25.04 -4.70 -37.50
N SER A 850 26.11 -3.97 -37.81
CA SER A 850 26.03 -2.55 -38.23
C SER A 850 25.67 -2.38 -39.71
N GLY A 851 26.39 -3.03 -40.63
CA GLY A 851 26.17 -2.86 -42.09
C GLY A 851 24.74 -3.19 -42.54
N PHE A 852 24.14 -4.24 -41.95
CA PHE A 852 22.76 -4.64 -42.28
C PHE A 852 21.72 -3.61 -41.79
N LYS A 853 21.99 -2.90 -40.68
CA LYS A 853 21.14 -1.77 -40.24
C LYS A 853 21.25 -0.58 -41.20
N SER A 854 22.45 -0.29 -41.72
CA SER A 854 22.65 0.78 -42.71
C SER A 854 21.82 0.52 -43.97
N LEU A 855 21.85 -0.70 -44.50
CA LEU A 855 21.05 -1.09 -45.68
C LEU A 855 19.53 -1.01 -45.41
N ILE A 856 19.06 -1.46 -44.24
CA ILE A 856 17.64 -1.36 -43.87
C ILE A 856 17.20 0.11 -43.70
N ASN A 857 18.07 0.99 -43.18
CA ASN A 857 17.76 2.41 -43.06
C ASN A 857 17.70 3.10 -44.42
N SER A 858 18.62 2.80 -45.35
CA SER A 858 18.54 3.28 -46.74
C SER A 858 17.30 2.76 -47.47
N ALA A 859 16.94 1.48 -47.28
CA ALA A 859 15.71 0.92 -47.85
C ALA A 859 14.44 1.58 -47.29
N LYS A 860 14.42 1.93 -45.99
CA LYS A 860 13.34 2.75 -45.41
C LYS A 860 13.28 4.15 -45.99
N LYS A 861 14.43 4.79 -46.22
CA LYS A 861 14.51 6.14 -46.81
C LYS A 861 14.02 6.16 -48.26
N LEU A 862 14.02 5.01 -48.95
CA LEU A 862 13.45 4.86 -50.30
C LEU A 862 11.95 4.48 -50.32
N ALA A 863 11.39 4.06 -49.18
CA ALA A 863 10.03 3.52 -49.09
C ALA A 863 9.00 4.49 -48.47
N ILE A 864 9.43 5.70 -48.11
CA ILE A 864 8.57 6.80 -47.68
C ILE A 864 8.69 7.86 -48.78
N GLY A 865 7.60 8.08 -49.51
CA GLY A 865 7.57 9.01 -50.65
C GLY A 865 7.81 10.46 -50.23
N ASP A 866 8.42 11.23 -51.13
CA ASP A 866 8.75 12.64 -50.94
C ASP A 866 7.48 13.51 -50.93
N SER A 867 7.36 14.37 -49.90
CA SER A 867 6.33 15.42 -49.84
C SER A 867 6.74 16.56 -48.89
N GLY A 868 7.94 17.12 -49.06
CA GLY A 868 8.38 18.31 -48.33
C GLY A 868 9.85 18.24 -47.88
N SER A 869 10.56 19.36 -48.02
CA SER A 869 11.93 19.50 -47.53
C SER A 869 11.93 19.62 -46.01
N LYS A 870 12.11 18.49 -45.31
CA LYS A 870 12.41 18.43 -43.86
C LYS A 870 13.47 19.48 -43.52
N ALA A 871 13.11 20.46 -42.70
CA ALA A 871 14.03 21.50 -42.23
C ALA A 871 15.17 20.88 -41.40
N ASP A 872 16.38 21.46 -41.46
CA ASP A 872 17.47 21.00 -40.59
C ASP A 872 17.19 21.35 -39.12
N ILE A 873 17.89 20.68 -38.21
CA ILE A 873 17.64 20.72 -36.77
C ILE A 873 17.94 22.10 -36.17
N ASP A 874 18.92 22.80 -36.71
CA ASP A 874 19.37 24.12 -36.25
C ASP A 874 18.60 25.27 -36.95
N ASP A 875 17.91 25.02 -38.08
CA ASP A 875 17.09 26.01 -38.80
C ASP A 875 15.68 26.19 -38.20
N LEU A 876 15.05 25.07 -37.79
CA LEU A 876 13.64 25.01 -37.43
C LEU A 876 13.32 25.90 -36.22
N PHE A 877 14.04 25.73 -35.11
CA PHE A 877 13.90 26.53 -33.89
C PHE A 877 15.25 27.07 -33.45
N PRO A 878 15.36 28.35 -33.03
CA PRO A 878 16.62 28.91 -32.56
C PRO A 878 17.13 28.15 -31.32
N ALA A 879 18.42 27.83 -31.31
CA ALA A 879 19.11 27.34 -30.12
C ALA A 879 19.33 28.49 -29.11
N VAL A 880 19.68 28.15 -27.86
CA VAL A 880 20.25 29.12 -26.92
C VAL A 880 21.70 29.46 -27.30
N ASP A 881 22.13 30.69 -27.03
CA ASP A 881 23.51 31.15 -27.26
C ASP A 881 24.04 31.90 -26.04
N LYS A 882 25.19 31.47 -25.51
CA LYS A 882 25.83 32.06 -24.32
C LYS A 882 26.12 33.56 -24.48
N ALA A 883 26.39 34.01 -25.70
CA ALA A 883 26.65 35.42 -25.97
C ALA A 883 25.40 36.32 -25.82
N ALA A 884 24.19 35.74 -25.90
CA ALA A 884 22.91 36.46 -25.84
C ALA A 884 22.04 36.08 -24.63
N ASP A 885 22.08 34.82 -24.21
CA ASP A 885 21.29 34.22 -23.13
C ASP A 885 22.07 34.08 -21.80
N GLY A 886 23.38 34.37 -21.82
CA GLY A 886 24.29 34.28 -20.66
C GLY A 886 24.98 32.93 -20.52
N ASP A 887 26.10 32.90 -19.78
CA ASP A 887 26.95 31.69 -19.62
C ASP A 887 26.19 30.48 -19.05
N ASP A 888 25.18 30.74 -18.21
CA ASP A 888 24.32 29.74 -17.58
C ASP A 888 23.19 29.19 -18.50
N CYS A 889 23.13 29.56 -19.79
CA CYS A 889 22.02 29.12 -20.67
C CYS A 889 21.95 27.60 -20.88
N ASP A 890 23.10 26.92 -20.79
CA ASP A 890 23.24 25.46 -20.84
C ASP A 890 23.12 24.78 -19.47
N HIS A 891 22.99 25.55 -18.38
CA HIS A 891 23.15 25.04 -17.02
C HIS A 891 21.93 24.22 -16.57
N ASP A 892 22.16 22.97 -16.19
CA ASP A 892 21.13 22.10 -15.62
C ASP A 892 20.76 22.52 -14.18
N CYS A 893 19.51 22.29 -13.80
CA CYS A 893 18.94 22.80 -12.55
C CYS A 893 19.52 22.12 -11.28
N ASP A 894 20.61 22.68 -10.73
CA ASP A 894 21.22 22.25 -9.45
C ASP A 894 20.25 22.26 -8.25
N SER A 895 19.18 23.06 -8.34
CA SER A 895 18.14 23.17 -7.29
C SER A 895 16.99 22.17 -7.42
N CYS A 896 16.96 21.35 -8.48
CA CYS A 896 15.83 20.48 -8.78
C CYS A 896 15.75 19.30 -7.81
N ALA A 897 14.71 19.30 -6.97
CA ALA A 897 14.50 18.27 -5.95
C ALA A 897 13.83 17.00 -6.51
N VAL A 898 13.07 17.11 -7.60
CA VAL A 898 12.49 15.96 -8.29
C VAL A 898 13.52 15.36 -9.24
N GLN A 899 13.71 14.04 -9.17
CA GLN A 899 14.49 13.26 -10.13
C GLN A 899 13.67 12.08 -10.65
N TYR A 900 13.99 11.59 -11.86
CA TYR A 900 13.30 10.43 -12.41
C TYR A 900 13.54 9.15 -11.59
N PRO A 901 12.53 8.25 -11.49
CA PRO A 901 12.67 7.01 -10.75
C PRO A 901 13.77 6.20 -11.41
N LYS A 902 14.80 5.86 -10.65
CA LYS A 902 16.11 5.39 -11.13
C LYS A 902 16.13 4.14 -12.02
N GLY A 903 14.99 3.45 -12.18
CA GLY A 903 14.78 2.39 -13.17
C GLY A 903 14.45 2.87 -14.59
N PHE A 904 14.04 4.14 -14.74
CA PHE A 904 13.66 4.82 -15.99
C PHE A 904 14.80 4.75 -17.01
N LYS A 905 14.56 4.08 -18.14
CA LYS A 905 15.53 3.99 -19.24
C LYS A 905 14.88 4.33 -20.55
N ILE A 906 15.57 5.20 -21.25
CA ILE A 906 15.25 5.75 -22.53
C ILE A 906 16.43 5.46 -23.45
N ASP A 907 16.17 5.40 -24.74
CA ASP A 907 17.21 5.15 -25.73
C ASP A 907 17.88 6.47 -26.10
N GLU A 908 19.15 6.61 -25.74
CA GLU A 908 19.96 7.82 -25.96
C GLU A 908 20.81 7.71 -27.24
N ASP A 909 21.04 6.49 -27.75
CA ASP A 909 21.91 6.20 -28.91
C ASP A 909 21.27 6.50 -30.29
N ASP A 910 19.95 6.33 -30.44
CA ASP A 910 19.29 6.61 -31.74
C ASP A 910 19.16 8.11 -32.01
N GLU A 911 19.29 8.48 -33.30
CA GLU A 911 18.91 9.79 -33.82
C GLU A 911 17.42 10.07 -33.54
N LEU A 912 17.11 11.27 -33.04
CA LEU A 912 15.77 11.63 -32.54
C LEU A 912 14.97 12.50 -33.53
N TYR A 913 15.66 13.37 -34.26
CA TYR A 913 15.05 14.48 -34.97
C TYR A 913 14.37 14.06 -36.29
N GLY A 914 13.08 14.35 -36.42
CA GLY A 914 12.31 14.14 -37.65
C GLY A 914 12.12 12.67 -38.03
N PHE A 915 12.12 11.76 -37.05
CA PHE A 915 11.55 10.41 -37.18
C PHE A 915 10.13 10.39 -36.59
N VAL A 916 9.30 11.32 -37.05
CA VAL A 916 7.97 11.65 -36.53
C VAL A 916 6.91 11.40 -37.60
N LYS A 917 5.74 10.89 -37.20
CA LYS A 917 4.57 10.83 -38.07
C LYS A 917 3.90 12.21 -38.10
N GLY A 918 4.21 13.04 -39.09
CA GLY A 918 3.62 14.38 -39.24
C GLY A 918 2.09 14.42 -39.26
N TRP A 919 1.52 15.57 -38.89
CA TRP A 919 0.07 15.79 -38.82
C TRP A 919 -0.28 17.24 -39.19
N SER A 920 -1.52 17.48 -39.62
CA SER A 920 -2.02 18.79 -40.06
C SER A 920 -2.79 19.50 -38.95
N THR A 921 -3.61 18.74 -38.21
CA THR A 921 -4.42 19.20 -37.06
C THR A 921 -4.30 18.21 -35.90
N HIS A 922 -4.37 18.69 -34.66
CA HIS A 922 -4.31 17.88 -33.44
C HIS A 922 -5.53 18.17 -32.58
N VAL A 923 -6.29 17.12 -32.27
CA VAL A 923 -7.49 17.13 -31.44
C VAL A 923 -7.18 16.51 -30.08
N LEU A 924 -7.43 17.28 -29.02
CA LEU A 924 -7.39 16.82 -27.64
C LEU A 924 -8.82 16.65 -27.13
N VAL A 925 -9.23 15.43 -26.82
CA VAL A 925 -10.55 15.15 -26.22
C VAL A 925 -10.43 15.24 -24.70
N ALA A 926 -11.31 15.99 -24.04
CA ALA A 926 -11.39 16.02 -22.58
C ALA A 926 -11.98 14.72 -22.05
N THR A 927 -11.37 14.17 -21.00
CA THR A 927 -11.80 12.89 -20.40
C THR A 927 -11.67 12.83 -18.88
N GLY A 928 -11.06 13.84 -18.23
CA GLY A 928 -10.64 13.81 -16.82
C GLY A 928 -9.57 12.76 -16.46
N LYS A 929 -9.36 11.74 -17.30
CA LYS A 929 -8.48 10.58 -17.03
C LYS A 929 -7.01 10.90 -17.31
N THR A 930 -6.12 10.16 -16.65
CA THR A 930 -4.66 10.31 -16.82
C THR A 930 -4.00 9.11 -17.53
N ASP A 931 -4.76 8.04 -17.78
CA ASP A 931 -4.38 6.84 -18.51
C ASP A 931 -5.62 6.26 -19.21
N TRP A 932 -5.44 5.57 -20.34
CA TRP A 932 -6.51 5.16 -21.27
C TRP A 932 -6.24 3.77 -21.86
N VAL A 933 -7.23 3.14 -22.49
CA VAL A 933 -7.03 1.86 -23.21
C VAL A 933 -5.99 2.00 -24.33
N ARG A 934 -5.39 0.88 -24.74
CA ARG A 934 -4.12 0.84 -25.50
C ARG A 934 -4.11 1.69 -26.77
N ASP A 935 -5.21 1.81 -27.49
CA ASP A 935 -5.38 2.82 -28.53
C ASP A 935 -6.67 3.58 -28.23
N VAL A 936 -6.66 4.91 -28.26
CA VAL A 936 -7.79 5.72 -27.75
C VAL A 936 -9.06 5.58 -28.61
N ALA A 937 -8.93 5.10 -29.84
CA ALA A 937 -10.05 4.73 -30.70
C ALA A 937 -10.75 3.41 -30.29
N ASP A 938 -10.11 2.55 -29.49
CA ASP A 938 -10.71 1.30 -28.99
C ASP A 938 -11.70 1.54 -27.82
N GLU A 939 -11.77 2.77 -27.29
CA GLU A 939 -12.49 3.08 -26.06
C GLU A 939 -14.00 3.23 -26.31
N LYS A 940 -14.73 2.12 -26.12
CA LYS A 940 -16.16 1.96 -26.48
C LYS A 940 -17.05 3.10 -25.96
N GLY A 941 -17.93 3.60 -26.84
CA GLY A 941 -18.91 4.64 -26.53
C GLY A 941 -18.34 6.06 -26.51
N SER A 942 -17.02 6.22 -26.56
CA SER A 942 -16.39 7.55 -26.48
C SER A 942 -16.44 8.33 -27.80
N VAL A 943 -16.32 9.65 -27.69
CA VAL A 943 -16.03 10.56 -28.82
C VAL A 943 -14.76 10.14 -29.57
N MET A 944 -13.77 9.54 -28.89
CA MET A 944 -12.51 9.11 -29.50
C MET A 944 -12.70 7.91 -30.42
N GLN A 945 -13.56 6.95 -30.03
CA GLN A 945 -13.99 5.86 -30.92
C GLN A 945 -14.76 6.39 -32.13
N ALA A 946 -15.66 7.34 -31.93
CA ALA A 946 -16.41 7.96 -33.03
C ALA A 946 -15.50 8.70 -34.02
N ILE A 947 -14.47 9.43 -33.54
CA ILE A 947 -13.47 10.08 -34.40
C ILE A 947 -12.61 9.03 -35.13
N GLY A 948 -12.21 7.94 -34.47
CA GLY A 948 -11.43 6.86 -35.09
C GLY A 948 -12.17 6.10 -36.18
N ASN A 949 -13.50 6.00 -36.09
CA ASN A 949 -14.36 5.36 -37.09
C ASN A 949 -14.85 6.32 -38.19
N ALA A 950 -14.70 7.64 -38.02
CA ALA A 950 -15.17 8.63 -38.97
C ALA A 950 -14.24 8.79 -40.19
N LYS A 951 -14.76 9.40 -41.25
CA LYS A 951 -13.95 9.79 -42.42
C LYS A 951 -12.94 10.87 -42.02
N ALA A 952 -11.68 10.73 -42.44
CA ALA A 952 -10.64 11.72 -42.19
C ALA A 952 -11.02 13.12 -42.73
N PRO A 953 -10.61 14.22 -42.05
CA PRO A 953 -10.90 15.59 -42.48
C PRO A 953 -10.22 15.95 -43.80
N SER A 954 -10.75 16.94 -44.52
CA SER A 954 -10.22 17.33 -45.84
C SER A 954 -8.97 18.20 -45.78
N ASN A 955 -8.67 18.86 -44.66
CA ASN A 955 -7.46 19.68 -44.46
C ASN A 955 -6.22 18.87 -44.05
N GLY A 956 -6.21 17.56 -44.33
CA GLY A 956 -5.05 16.69 -44.17
C GLY A 956 -5.18 15.73 -42.98
N LYS A 957 -4.06 15.46 -42.32
CA LYS A 957 -3.96 14.33 -41.40
C LYS A 957 -4.23 14.75 -39.95
N LEU A 958 -5.31 14.21 -39.39
CA LEU A 958 -5.65 14.37 -37.98
C LEU A 958 -4.71 13.57 -37.07
N MET A 959 -4.30 14.20 -35.97
CA MET A 959 -3.73 13.56 -34.78
C MET A 959 -4.79 13.60 -33.68
N LEU A 960 -5.17 12.44 -33.15
CA LEU A 960 -6.12 12.30 -32.05
C LEU A 960 -5.37 11.96 -30.76
N SER A 961 -5.62 12.72 -29.69
CA SER A 961 -5.20 12.36 -28.34
C SER A 961 -6.35 12.48 -27.35
N ALA A 962 -6.41 11.56 -26.39
CA ALA A 962 -7.16 11.74 -25.16
C ALA A 962 -6.37 12.67 -24.21
N SER A 963 -7.06 13.37 -23.31
CA SER A 963 -6.43 14.30 -22.37
C SER A 963 -7.13 14.37 -21.00
N ASN A 964 -6.39 14.77 -19.97
CA ASN A 964 -6.92 14.99 -18.62
C ASN A 964 -7.60 16.37 -18.44
N ILE A 965 -7.93 17.07 -19.52
CA ILE A 965 -8.76 18.27 -19.46
C ILE A 965 -10.08 17.89 -18.76
N PRO A 966 -10.58 18.70 -17.80
CA PRO A 966 -11.86 18.46 -17.14
C PRO A 966 -13.02 18.38 -18.13
N THR A 967 -13.95 17.46 -17.86
CA THR A 967 -15.24 17.39 -18.56
C THR A 967 -16.21 18.41 -17.96
N PRO A 968 -17.24 18.90 -18.69
CA PRO A 968 -18.18 19.91 -18.20
C PRO A 968 -18.95 19.53 -16.92
N HIS A 969 -19.00 18.24 -16.61
CA HIS A 969 -19.70 17.66 -15.47
C HIS A 969 -18.73 17.05 -14.43
N HIS A 970 -17.41 17.16 -14.66
CA HIS A 970 -16.34 16.49 -13.91
C HIS A 970 -16.44 14.94 -13.82
N THR A 971 -17.41 14.33 -14.51
CA THR A 971 -17.55 12.88 -14.64
C THR A 971 -16.52 12.31 -15.62
N SER A 972 -16.28 11.00 -15.51
CA SER A 972 -15.42 10.27 -16.45
C SER A 972 -16.21 9.29 -17.33
N ASP A 973 -17.53 9.46 -17.39
CA ASP A 973 -18.44 8.72 -18.27
C ASP A 973 -18.40 9.28 -19.70
N TYR A 974 -18.85 8.47 -20.67
CA TYR A 974 -18.99 8.84 -22.08
C TYR A 974 -20.46 8.97 -22.53
N SER A 975 -21.42 8.79 -21.63
CA SER A 975 -22.83 9.12 -21.87
C SER A 975 -23.09 10.63 -21.94
N GLU A 976 -22.28 11.43 -21.25
CA GLU A 976 -22.39 12.89 -21.15
C GLU A 976 -21.58 13.61 -22.24
N PRO A 977 -21.97 14.85 -22.63
CA PRO A 977 -21.21 15.66 -23.57
C PRO A 977 -19.84 16.06 -23.00
N THR A 978 -18.80 16.02 -23.84
CA THR A 978 -17.44 16.44 -23.48
C THR A 978 -16.97 17.66 -24.30
N THR A 979 -15.79 18.18 -23.96
CA THR A 979 -15.13 19.25 -24.71
C THR A 979 -13.98 18.70 -25.56
N VAL A 980 -13.64 19.44 -26.62
CA VAL A 980 -12.54 19.13 -27.54
C VAL A 980 -11.72 20.38 -27.79
N LEU A 981 -10.42 20.33 -27.49
CA LEU A 981 -9.47 21.41 -27.78
C LEU A 981 -8.72 21.10 -29.09
N LEU A 982 -8.86 22.02 -30.05
CA LEU A 982 -8.35 21.90 -31.42
C LEU A 982 -7.10 22.77 -31.63
N LEU A 983 -6.03 22.15 -32.11
CA LEU A 983 -4.72 22.75 -32.36
C LEU A 983 -4.29 22.54 -33.83
N PRO A 984 -3.62 23.51 -34.47
CA PRO A 984 -3.09 24.77 -33.93
C PRO A 984 -4.12 25.89 -33.68
N ALA A 985 -5.41 25.68 -33.95
CA ALA A 985 -6.44 26.72 -33.81
C ALA A 985 -6.53 27.39 -32.42
N PHE A 986 -6.18 26.69 -31.34
CA PHE A 986 -6.43 27.12 -29.95
C PHE A 986 -7.93 27.38 -29.67
N THR A 987 -8.80 26.57 -30.28
CA THR A 987 -10.26 26.65 -30.14
C THR A 987 -10.76 25.48 -29.30
N ILE A 988 -11.57 25.76 -28.28
CA ILE A 988 -12.35 24.76 -27.54
C ILE A 988 -13.71 24.63 -28.23
N VAL A 989 -14.14 23.39 -28.46
CA VAL A 989 -15.50 23.03 -28.88
C VAL A 989 -16.17 22.33 -27.70
N GLU A 990 -17.40 22.70 -27.41
CA GLU A 990 -18.17 22.16 -26.27
C GLU A 990 -19.40 21.39 -26.80
N ASN A 991 -20.14 20.72 -25.91
CA ASN A 991 -21.30 19.87 -26.25
C ASN A 991 -20.99 18.69 -27.20
N VAL A 992 -19.74 18.22 -27.25
CA VAL A 992 -19.32 17.17 -28.18
C VAL A 992 -19.78 15.79 -27.68
N THR A 993 -20.62 15.13 -28.47
CA THR A 993 -21.09 13.75 -28.27
C THR A 993 -20.70 12.85 -29.45
N PRO A 994 -20.67 11.51 -29.31
CA PRO A 994 -20.34 10.59 -30.41
C PRO A 994 -21.17 10.81 -31.68
N ALA A 995 -22.45 11.19 -31.55
CA ALA A 995 -23.34 11.48 -32.67
C ALA A 995 -22.97 12.76 -33.44
N THR A 996 -22.36 13.74 -32.77
CA THR A 996 -21.97 15.03 -33.37
C THR A 996 -20.63 15.00 -34.12
N VAL A 997 -19.84 13.94 -33.96
CA VAL A 997 -18.49 13.82 -34.54
C VAL A 997 -18.42 14.03 -36.06
N PRO A 998 -19.37 13.55 -36.90
CA PRO A 998 -19.35 13.83 -38.33
C PRO A 998 -19.38 15.34 -38.64
N VAL A 999 -20.21 16.11 -37.93
CA VAL A 999 -20.35 17.57 -38.08
C VAL A 999 -19.12 18.31 -37.54
N LEU A 1000 -18.60 17.87 -36.39
CA LEU A 1000 -17.33 18.36 -35.84
C LEU A 1000 -16.19 18.21 -36.87
N ILE A 1001 -16.15 17.10 -37.60
CA ILE A 1001 -15.11 16.84 -38.61
C ILE A 1001 -15.33 17.66 -39.89
N SER A 1002 -16.55 17.72 -40.44
CA SER A 1002 -16.83 18.44 -41.69
C SER A 1002 -16.77 19.95 -41.54
N ASP A 1003 -17.32 20.49 -40.44
CA ASP A 1003 -17.63 21.92 -40.36
C ASP A 1003 -16.77 22.73 -39.39
N ILE A 1004 -16.02 22.05 -38.50
CA ILE A 1004 -15.03 22.68 -37.62
C ILE A 1004 -13.62 22.21 -37.98
N ILE A 1005 -13.29 20.92 -37.79
CA ILE A 1005 -11.91 20.42 -37.94
C ILE A 1005 -11.39 20.63 -39.37
N SER A 1006 -12.19 20.31 -40.40
CA SER A 1006 -11.79 20.45 -41.81
C SER A 1006 -11.65 21.91 -42.28
N LYS A 1007 -12.18 22.88 -41.54
CA LYS A 1007 -12.07 24.33 -41.84
C LYS A 1007 -11.04 25.05 -40.96
N ALA A 1008 -10.50 24.37 -39.96
CA ALA A 1008 -9.52 24.93 -39.03
C ALA A 1008 -8.13 25.07 -39.67
N PRO A 1009 -7.31 26.04 -39.20
CA PRO A 1009 -5.94 26.21 -39.68
C PRO A 1009 -5.07 24.98 -39.38
N THR A 1010 -4.23 24.64 -40.34
CA THR A 1010 -3.23 23.56 -40.27
C THR A 1010 -1.88 24.06 -39.73
N ASN A 1011 -0.97 23.12 -39.45
CA ASN A 1011 0.46 23.40 -39.22
C ASN A 1011 1.16 24.16 -40.37
N THR A 1012 0.58 24.19 -41.58
CA THR A 1012 1.07 24.92 -42.76
C THR A 1012 0.31 26.20 -43.07
N SER A 1013 -0.79 26.49 -42.37
CA SER A 1013 -1.60 27.68 -42.64
C SER A 1013 -0.88 28.94 -42.16
N PRO A 1014 -0.88 30.06 -42.91
CA PRO A 1014 -0.26 31.31 -42.48
C PRO A 1014 -0.87 31.82 -41.17
N LEU A 1015 -0.17 32.72 -40.49
CA LEU A 1015 -0.66 33.39 -39.28
C LEU A 1015 -1.76 34.42 -39.64
N ALA A 1016 -2.99 33.95 -39.81
CA ALA A 1016 -4.20 34.75 -39.95
C ALA A 1016 -5.22 34.45 -38.83
N PRO A 1017 -6.07 35.42 -38.43
CA PRO A 1017 -7.08 35.23 -37.38
C PRO A 1017 -8.03 34.05 -37.65
N VAL A 1018 -8.37 33.29 -36.62
CA VAL A 1018 -9.11 32.02 -36.73
C VAL A 1018 -10.62 32.26 -36.83
N SER A 1019 -11.18 32.17 -38.03
CA SER A 1019 -12.61 32.30 -38.33
C SER A 1019 -13.34 30.95 -38.34
N LEU A 1020 -13.75 30.47 -37.16
CA LEU A 1020 -14.61 29.28 -37.00
C LEU A 1020 -16.05 29.67 -36.59
N PRO A 1021 -17.07 28.86 -36.94
CA PRO A 1021 -18.46 29.16 -36.56
C PRO A 1021 -18.65 29.09 -35.04
N ARG A 1022 -19.31 30.11 -34.46
CA ARG A 1022 -19.48 30.26 -33.02
C ARG A 1022 -20.44 29.22 -32.41
N SER A 1023 -21.47 28.83 -33.15
CA SER A 1023 -22.25 27.62 -32.87
C SER A 1023 -22.70 26.92 -34.16
N LEU A 1024 -23.01 25.63 -34.06
CA LEU A 1024 -23.58 24.81 -35.13
C LEU A 1024 -24.68 23.90 -34.56
N PRO A 1025 -25.83 23.72 -35.23
CA PRO A 1025 -26.88 22.82 -34.76
C PRO A 1025 -26.42 21.35 -34.78
N ALA A 1026 -26.65 20.64 -33.68
CA ALA A 1026 -26.30 19.25 -33.49
C ALA A 1026 -27.47 18.32 -33.91
N PRO A 1027 -27.21 17.25 -34.69
CA PRO A 1027 -28.23 16.28 -35.08
C PRO A 1027 -28.55 15.32 -33.91
N LEU A 1028 -29.28 15.81 -32.92
CA LEU A 1028 -29.66 15.08 -31.69
C LEU A 1028 -31.19 14.89 -31.58
N PRO A 1029 -31.68 13.85 -30.88
CA PRO A 1029 -33.11 13.56 -30.75
C PRO A 1029 -33.93 14.71 -30.14
N GLU A 1030 -35.22 14.79 -30.47
CA GLU A 1030 -36.08 15.93 -30.11
C GLU A 1030 -36.16 16.20 -28.60
N GLY A 1031 -36.18 15.13 -27.78
CA GLY A 1031 -36.22 15.21 -26.31
C GLY A 1031 -34.91 15.63 -25.62
N THR A 1032 -33.82 15.90 -26.36
CA THR A 1032 -32.56 16.38 -25.78
C THR A 1032 -32.73 17.82 -25.23
N PRO A 1033 -32.14 18.19 -24.07
CA PRO A 1033 -32.19 19.58 -23.57
C PRO A 1033 -31.60 20.59 -24.57
N ALA A 1034 -32.26 21.74 -24.73
CA ALA A 1034 -31.89 22.74 -25.74
C ALA A 1034 -30.44 23.23 -25.66
N ALA A 1035 -29.88 23.35 -24.45
CA ALA A 1035 -28.49 23.76 -24.22
C ALA A 1035 -27.43 22.80 -24.79
N ILE A 1036 -27.81 21.56 -25.12
CA ILE A 1036 -26.93 20.51 -25.69
C ILE A 1036 -27.17 20.37 -27.21
N LYS A 1037 -28.20 21.04 -27.79
CA LYS A 1037 -28.54 20.97 -29.23
C LYS A 1037 -27.62 21.78 -30.14
N GLU A 1038 -26.61 22.48 -29.63
CA GLU A 1038 -25.63 23.21 -30.43
C GLU A 1038 -24.19 22.90 -29.99
N LEU A 1039 -23.32 22.62 -30.97
CA LEU A 1039 -21.87 22.61 -30.80
C LEU A 1039 -21.39 24.06 -30.71
N THR A 1040 -21.04 24.54 -29.52
CA THR A 1040 -20.47 25.89 -29.31
C THR A 1040 -18.96 25.89 -29.46
N THR A 1041 -18.39 27.00 -29.94
CA THR A 1041 -16.94 27.20 -30.00
C THR A 1041 -16.50 28.45 -29.24
N ARG A 1042 -15.39 28.33 -28.48
CA ARG A 1042 -14.75 29.43 -27.75
C ARG A 1042 -13.23 29.42 -27.94
N PRO A 1043 -12.55 30.58 -27.89
CA PRO A 1043 -11.09 30.59 -27.82
C PRO A 1043 -10.62 29.98 -26.48
N CYS A 1044 -9.54 29.21 -26.53
CA CYS A 1044 -8.84 28.73 -25.34
C CYS A 1044 -8.23 29.94 -24.58
N PRO A 1045 -8.27 29.99 -23.24
CA PRO A 1045 -7.70 31.11 -22.46
C PRO A 1045 -6.16 31.15 -22.49
N HIS A 1046 -5.51 29.99 -22.59
CA HIS A 1046 -4.06 29.84 -22.41
C HIS A 1046 -3.23 30.40 -23.57
N ARG A 1047 -2.05 30.97 -23.26
CA ARG A 1047 -1.06 31.46 -24.24
C ARG A 1047 -0.08 30.37 -24.69
N VAL A 1048 0.23 29.41 -23.81
CA VAL A 1048 1.03 28.22 -24.10
C VAL A 1048 0.36 26.99 -23.50
N LEU A 1049 0.53 25.84 -24.16
CA LEU A 1049 0.10 24.54 -23.66
C LEU A 1049 1.31 23.59 -23.62
N ILE A 1050 1.57 23.00 -22.46
CA ILE A 1050 2.56 21.94 -22.28
C ILE A 1050 1.81 20.61 -22.22
N LEU A 1051 1.92 19.81 -23.27
CA LEU A 1051 1.29 18.48 -23.33
C LEU A 1051 2.29 17.40 -22.96
N LEU A 1052 1.99 16.60 -21.95
CA LEU A 1052 2.86 15.58 -21.38
C LEU A 1052 2.29 14.19 -21.63
N CYS A 1053 3.06 13.33 -22.30
CA CYS A 1053 2.66 11.95 -22.61
C CYS A 1053 2.59 11.10 -21.32
N SER A 1054 1.38 10.74 -20.86
CA SER A 1054 1.17 10.04 -19.57
C SER A 1054 0.75 8.57 -19.69
N GLN A 1055 0.30 8.10 -20.85
CA GLN A 1055 -0.40 6.82 -21.00
C GLN A 1055 0.46 5.60 -20.60
N ARG A 1056 0.16 5.05 -19.43
CA ARG A 1056 0.88 3.96 -18.75
C ARG A 1056 0.49 2.59 -19.29
N THR A 1057 -0.73 2.39 -19.79
CA THR A 1057 -1.10 1.14 -20.49
C THR A 1057 -0.26 0.89 -21.75
N ARG A 1058 0.15 1.99 -22.42
CA ARG A 1058 0.91 1.96 -23.67
C ARG A 1058 2.42 2.00 -23.43
N ASP A 1059 2.89 2.92 -22.58
CA ASP A 1059 4.27 2.99 -22.14
C ASP A 1059 4.38 3.33 -20.66
N ALA A 1060 4.80 2.34 -19.86
CA ALA A 1060 4.91 2.50 -18.41
C ALA A 1060 5.90 3.60 -17.99
N ARG A 1061 6.81 4.08 -18.85
CA ARG A 1061 7.68 5.23 -18.56
C ARG A 1061 6.97 6.56 -18.76
N CYS A 1062 6.12 6.70 -19.77
CA CYS A 1062 5.34 7.92 -19.99
C CYS A 1062 4.53 8.31 -18.73
N GLY A 1063 3.82 7.33 -18.16
CA GLY A 1063 3.14 7.47 -16.86
C GLY A 1063 4.01 7.45 -15.60
N GLN A 1064 5.34 7.50 -15.75
CA GLN A 1064 6.29 7.82 -14.68
C GLN A 1064 6.89 9.22 -14.88
N SER A 1065 7.17 9.62 -16.12
CA SER A 1065 7.73 10.95 -16.43
C SER A 1065 6.72 12.08 -16.30
N ALA A 1066 5.49 11.91 -16.79
CA ALA A 1066 4.54 13.03 -16.91
C ALA A 1066 4.18 13.70 -15.56
N PRO A 1067 3.89 12.97 -14.45
CA PRO A 1067 3.61 13.61 -13.17
C PRO A 1067 4.82 14.37 -12.59
N LEU A 1068 6.02 13.83 -12.76
CA LEU A 1068 7.26 14.43 -12.27
C LEU A 1068 7.64 15.69 -13.06
N LEU A 1069 7.46 15.66 -14.39
CA LEU A 1069 7.59 16.84 -15.25
C LEU A 1069 6.53 17.90 -14.91
N ARG A 1070 5.25 17.54 -14.69
CA ARG A 1070 4.21 18.50 -14.27
C ARG A 1070 4.62 19.22 -12.98
N LYS A 1071 5.13 18.49 -11.98
CA LYS A 1071 5.55 19.08 -10.70
C LYS A 1071 6.69 20.09 -10.83
N GLU A 1072 7.71 19.80 -11.64
CA GLU A 1072 8.81 20.76 -11.87
C GLU A 1072 8.39 21.94 -12.77
N PHE A 1073 7.64 21.70 -13.86
CA PHE A 1073 7.09 22.79 -14.67
C PHE A 1073 6.19 23.72 -13.82
N GLN A 1074 5.36 23.16 -12.94
CA GLN A 1074 4.57 23.91 -11.96
C GLN A 1074 5.48 24.69 -10.99
N ARG A 1075 6.54 24.09 -10.43
CA ARG A 1075 7.50 24.77 -9.54
C ARG A 1075 8.16 25.98 -10.20
N HIS A 1076 8.48 25.91 -11.50
CA HIS A 1076 9.08 27.03 -12.24
C HIS A 1076 8.05 28.06 -12.73
N LEU A 1077 6.81 27.66 -13.04
CA LEU A 1077 5.76 28.55 -13.56
C LEU A 1077 4.95 29.27 -12.46
N GLN A 1078 4.90 28.73 -11.24
CA GLN A 1078 4.20 29.36 -10.11
C GLN A 1078 4.87 30.68 -9.64
N PRO A 1079 6.20 30.78 -9.44
CA PRO A 1079 6.85 32.05 -9.09
C PRO A 1079 6.69 33.16 -10.12
N LEU A 1080 6.50 32.79 -11.40
CA LEU A 1080 6.24 33.71 -12.50
C LEU A 1080 4.75 34.14 -12.61
N GLY A 1081 3.85 33.54 -11.82
CA GLY A 1081 2.40 33.74 -11.94
C GLY A 1081 1.78 33.17 -13.23
N LEU A 1082 2.54 32.38 -13.98
CA LEU A 1082 2.15 31.89 -15.32
C LEU A 1082 1.45 30.53 -15.31
N TYR A 1083 1.60 29.73 -14.25
CA TYR A 1083 0.88 28.47 -14.11
C TYR A 1083 -0.64 28.71 -14.15
N ARG A 1084 -1.36 27.87 -14.91
CA ARG A 1084 -2.82 27.72 -14.87
C ARG A 1084 -3.12 26.27 -14.53
N ASP A 1085 -3.98 26.06 -13.54
CA ASP A 1085 -4.43 24.70 -13.20
C ASP A 1085 -5.51 24.19 -14.17
N LEU A 1086 -5.93 22.94 -13.99
CA LEU A 1086 -6.85 22.26 -14.91
C LEU A 1086 -8.19 23.01 -15.08
N ASP A 1087 -8.71 23.59 -14.01
CA ASP A 1087 -9.98 24.32 -13.92
C ASP A 1087 -9.80 25.87 -13.97
N ASP A 1088 -8.58 26.35 -14.26
CA ASP A 1088 -8.23 27.77 -14.22
C ASP A 1088 -8.47 28.47 -15.58
N ASP A 1089 -9.73 28.83 -15.84
CA ASP A 1089 -10.17 29.52 -17.06
C ASP A 1089 -9.68 31.01 -17.17
N ARG A 1090 -8.80 31.48 -16.26
CA ARG A 1090 -8.26 32.86 -16.30
C ARG A 1090 -7.38 33.08 -17.54
N PRO A 1091 -7.60 34.14 -18.33
CA PRO A 1091 -6.88 34.36 -19.59
C PRO A 1091 -5.36 34.52 -19.38
N GLY A 1092 -4.60 34.05 -20.38
CA GLY A 1092 -3.14 34.07 -20.36
C GLY A 1092 -2.53 32.83 -19.70
N GLY A 1093 -1.23 32.88 -19.44
CA GLY A 1093 -0.51 31.80 -18.75
C GLY A 1093 -0.34 30.51 -19.57
N VAL A 1094 0.00 29.45 -18.84
CA VAL A 1094 0.45 28.15 -19.34
C VAL A 1094 -0.39 27.03 -18.72
N GLY A 1095 -1.16 26.33 -19.56
CA GLY A 1095 -1.87 25.11 -19.15
C GLY A 1095 -0.97 23.87 -19.32
N ILE A 1096 -0.96 22.97 -18.33
CA ILE A 1096 -0.21 21.70 -18.39
C ILE A 1096 -1.19 20.53 -18.41
N TYR A 1097 -1.23 19.80 -19.52
CA TYR A 1097 -2.17 18.70 -19.71
C TYR A 1097 -1.46 17.37 -20.00
N PHE A 1098 -1.93 16.31 -19.36
CA PHE A 1098 -1.58 14.94 -19.67
C PHE A 1098 -2.32 14.49 -20.92
N ILE A 1099 -1.63 13.78 -21.82
CA ILE A 1099 -2.18 13.26 -23.07
C ILE A 1099 -1.81 11.79 -23.32
N SER A 1100 -2.59 11.13 -24.17
CA SER A 1100 -2.36 9.75 -24.62
C SER A 1100 -1.02 9.55 -25.36
N HIS A 1101 -0.65 8.31 -25.69
CA HIS A 1101 0.70 7.99 -26.16
C HIS A 1101 1.04 8.56 -27.55
N VAL A 1102 1.59 9.77 -27.56
CA VAL A 1102 2.27 10.40 -28.70
C VAL A 1102 3.60 9.72 -29.04
N GLY A 1103 3.53 8.46 -29.47
CA GLY A 1103 4.55 7.69 -30.18
C GLY A 1103 5.94 7.49 -29.54
N GLY A 1104 6.69 6.54 -30.12
CA GLY A 1104 8.14 6.43 -29.90
C GLY A 1104 8.55 5.82 -28.55
N HIS A 1105 8.15 4.57 -28.31
CA HIS A 1105 8.57 3.77 -27.14
C HIS A 1105 10.08 3.69 -26.87
N LYS A 1106 10.97 4.07 -27.81
CA LYS A 1106 12.40 4.17 -27.49
C LYS A 1106 12.68 5.31 -26.49
N TYR A 1107 12.06 6.47 -26.70
CA TYR A 1107 12.55 7.74 -26.13
C TYR A 1107 11.81 8.18 -24.86
N SER A 1108 10.50 7.94 -24.74
CA SER A 1108 9.67 8.39 -23.59
C SER A 1108 9.83 9.90 -23.26
N ALA A 1109 9.28 10.37 -22.12
CA ALA A 1109 9.36 11.77 -21.69
C ALA A 1109 9.01 12.78 -22.81
N ASN A 1110 7.97 12.47 -23.60
CA ASN A 1110 7.52 13.34 -24.67
C ASN A 1110 6.81 14.57 -24.08
N VAL A 1111 7.31 15.75 -24.46
CA VAL A 1111 6.75 17.06 -24.13
C VAL A 1111 6.44 17.77 -25.45
N MET A 1112 5.20 18.21 -25.66
CA MET A 1112 4.82 19.03 -26.81
C MET A 1112 4.40 20.41 -26.31
N VAL A 1113 5.17 21.43 -26.66
CA VAL A 1113 4.90 22.83 -26.30
C VAL A 1113 4.23 23.52 -27.48
N TYR A 1114 2.93 23.78 -27.37
CA TYR A 1114 2.18 24.60 -28.33
C TYR A 1114 2.17 26.05 -27.84
N ARG A 1115 2.72 26.97 -28.63
CA ARG A 1115 2.95 28.36 -28.24
C ARG A 1115 2.34 29.31 -29.26
N ARG A 1116 1.57 30.30 -28.82
CA ARG A 1116 1.08 31.40 -29.68
C ARG A 1116 2.24 32.33 -30.08
N PRO A 1117 2.16 33.05 -31.22
CA PRO A 1117 3.06 34.18 -31.50
C PRO A 1117 2.99 35.19 -30.35
N ASP A 1118 4.15 35.78 -30.03
CA ASP A 1118 4.46 36.50 -28.78
C ASP A 1118 3.55 36.13 -27.59
N ALA A 1119 3.93 35.03 -26.93
CA ALA A 1119 3.13 34.50 -25.83
C ALA A 1119 3.12 35.42 -24.59
N PHE A 1120 4.15 36.25 -24.39
CA PHE A 1120 4.42 36.95 -23.12
C PHE A 1120 5.06 38.36 -23.23
N GLY A 1121 5.24 38.94 -24.41
CA GLY A 1121 5.93 40.24 -24.58
C GLY A 1121 7.46 40.12 -24.57
N VAL A 1122 8.01 39.00 -25.04
CA VAL A 1122 9.43 38.64 -24.93
C VAL A 1122 10.07 38.35 -26.30
N ASP A 1123 9.26 38.02 -27.30
CA ASP A 1123 9.74 37.81 -28.68
C ASP A 1123 9.62 39.11 -29.49
N ALA A 1124 10.44 39.24 -30.54
CA ALA A 1124 10.31 40.37 -31.47
C ALA A 1124 9.10 40.25 -32.42
N ASP A 1125 8.51 39.06 -32.56
CA ASP A 1125 7.67 38.71 -33.72
C ASP A 1125 6.25 38.21 -33.36
N GLY A 1126 5.25 39.07 -33.54
CA GLY A 1126 3.86 38.66 -33.83
C GLY A 1126 2.74 39.28 -32.98
N GLU A 1127 1.61 39.57 -33.61
CA GLU A 1127 0.40 40.01 -32.89
C GLU A 1127 -0.29 38.84 -32.15
N GLY A 1128 -0.67 39.07 -30.89
CA GLY A 1128 -1.18 38.03 -30.00
C GLY A 1128 -2.65 37.60 -30.22
N GLY A 1129 -2.96 36.94 -31.36
CA GLY A 1129 -4.33 36.47 -31.67
C GLY A 1129 -4.49 35.24 -32.58
N VAL A 1130 -3.40 34.59 -33.01
CA VAL A 1130 -3.34 33.88 -34.31
C VAL A 1130 -3.31 32.33 -34.25
N GLY A 1131 -3.80 31.76 -33.14
CA GLY A 1131 -3.60 30.35 -32.81
C GLY A 1131 -2.15 30.04 -32.42
N ALA A 1132 -1.73 28.77 -32.49
CA ALA A 1132 -0.36 28.35 -32.22
C ALA A 1132 0.56 28.79 -33.37
N GLY A 1133 1.61 29.55 -33.08
CA GLY A 1133 2.68 29.83 -34.05
C GLY A 1133 3.66 28.66 -34.13
N GLN A 1134 4.05 28.13 -32.98
CA GLN A 1134 5.06 27.07 -32.84
C GLN A 1134 4.47 25.83 -32.15
N CYS A 1135 4.97 24.67 -32.55
CA CYS A 1135 4.79 23.41 -31.83
C CYS A 1135 6.15 22.73 -31.69
N ILE A 1136 6.77 22.87 -30.52
CA ILE A 1136 8.09 22.30 -30.23
C ILE A 1136 7.88 20.94 -29.54
N TRP A 1137 8.27 19.85 -30.21
CA TRP A 1137 8.16 18.50 -29.67
C TRP A 1137 9.53 18.01 -29.20
N LEU A 1138 9.69 17.98 -27.87
CA LEU A 1138 10.85 17.41 -27.18
C LEU A 1138 10.57 15.97 -26.71
N ALA A 1139 11.62 15.16 -26.63
CA ALA A 1139 11.63 13.89 -25.91
C ALA A 1139 12.93 13.78 -25.10
N ARG A 1140 13.06 12.74 -24.26
CA ARG A 1140 14.19 12.57 -23.32
C ARG A 1140 14.36 13.66 -22.24
N VAL A 1141 13.45 14.64 -22.17
CA VAL A 1141 13.44 15.73 -21.17
C VAL A 1141 13.48 15.14 -19.76
N LYS A 1142 14.34 15.65 -18.89
CA LYS A 1142 14.47 15.30 -17.47
C LYS A 1142 13.88 16.42 -16.59
N PRO A 1143 13.62 16.15 -15.29
CA PRO A 1143 13.23 17.20 -14.34
C PRO A 1143 14.23 18.35 -14.26
N GLU A 1144 15.53 18.04 -14.37
CA GLU A 1144 16.65 19.00 -14.40
C GLU A 1144 16.59 19.97 -15.59
N ASP A 1145 16.03 19.55 -16.73
CA ASP A 1145 15.86 20.38 -17.93
C ASP A 1145 14.66 21.35 -17.82
N CYS A 1146 13.72 21.13 -16.88
CA CYS A 1146 12.47 21.90 -16.81
C CYS A 1146 12.70 23.41 -16.62
N GLU A 1147 13.76 23.81 -15.91
CA GLU A 1147 14.10 25.22 -15.73
C GLU A 1147 14.45 25.90 -17.07
N GLY A 1148 15.35 25.29 -17.85
CA GLY A 1148 15.73 25.79 -19.17
C GLY A 1148 14.58 25.75 -20.18
N VAL A 1149 13.77 24.69 -20.16
CA VAL A 1149 12.57 24.58 -21.01
C VAL A 1149 11.54 25.66 -20.66
N VAL A 1150 11.39 26.08 -19.39
CA VAL A 1150 10.55 27.23 -19.05
C VAL A 1150 11.19 28.55 -19.51
N LYS A 1151 12.45 28.81 -19.12
CA LYS A 1151 13.17 30.06 -19.41
C LYS A 1151 13.28 30.36 -20.91
N PHE A 1152 13.55 29.34 -21.73
CA PHE A 1152 13.89 29.50 -23.14
C PHE A 1152 12.79 28.98 -24.08
N THR A 1153 12.21 27.81 -23.84
CA THR A 1153 11.23 27.20 -24.77
C THR A 1153 9.81 27.72 -24.57
N VAL A 1154 9.35 27.86 -23.32
CA VAL A 1154 8.01 28.38 -23.02
C VAL A 1154 7.95 29.90 -23.18
N LEU A 1155 8.94 30.62 -22.63
CA LEU A 1155 8.97 32.08 -22.72
C LEU A 1155 9.43 32.60 -24.08
N GLN A 1156 10.53 32.11 -24.65
CA GLN A 1156 11.20 32.70 -25.84
C GLN A 1156 11.11 31.85 -27.13
N GLY A 1157 10.47 30.68 -27.11
CA GLY A 1157 10.43 29.76 -28.27
C GLY A 1157 11.77 29.11 -28.67
N LYS A 1158 12.86 29.28 -27.89
CA LYS A 1158 14.18 28.69 -28.13
C LYS A 1158 14.29 27.24 -27.65
N VAL A 1159 15.25 26.47 -28.16
CA VAL A 1159 15.51 25.09 -27.74
C VAL A 1159 16.90 24.98 -27.08
N VAL A 1160 16.95 24.48 -25.84
CA VAL A 1160 18.21 24.40 -25.06
C VAL A 1160 19.16 23.32 -25.61
N LYS A 1161 18.68 22.08 -25.77
CA LYS A 1161 19.53 20.92 -26.13
C LYS A 1161 19.09 20.22 -27.42
N PRO A 1162 19.00 20.93 -28.57
CA PRO A 1162 18.31 20.45 -29.77
C PRO A 1162 18.78 19.08 -30.23
N LYS A 1163 20.10 18.87 -30.34
CA LYS A 1163 20.72 17.63 -30.84
C LYS A 1163 20.48 16.39 -29.96
N SER A 1164 19.98 16.55 -28.74
CA SER A 1164 19.65 15.43 -27.82
C SER A 1164 18.16 15.26 -27.55
N GLN A 1165 17.38 16.35 -27.53
CA GLN A 1165 15.99 16.38 -27.09
C GLN A 1165 14.97 16.76 -28.17
N LEU A 1166 15.36 17.51 -29.22
CA LEU A 1166 14.43 17.94 -30.25
C LEU A 1166 14.04 16.74 -31.12
N ARG A 1167 12.77 16.34 -31.02
CA ARG A 1167 12.21 15.22 -31.76
C ARG A 1167 11.54 15.68 -33.05
N GLY A 1168 10.96 16.87 -33.04
CA GLY A 1168 10.40 17.52 -34.22
C GLY A 1168 9.53 18.72 -33.85
N GLY A 1169 8.72 19.16 -34.80
CA GLY A 1169 7.82 20.29 -34.65
C GLY A 1169 7.49 20.98 -35.96
N PHE A 1170 6.84 22.13 -35.83
CA PHE A 1170 6.64 23.11 -36.89
C PHE A 1170 6.76 24.54 -36.35
N ASP A 1171 7.10 25.47 -37.23
CA ASP A 1171 7.00 26.92 -37.01
C ASP A 1171 6.21 27.56 -38.17
N ARG A 1172 5.04 28.12 -37.88
CA ARG A 1172 4.15 28.79 -38.84
C ARG A 1172 4.59 30.21 -39.21
N SER A 1173 5.52 30.84 -38.48
CA SER A 1173 6.09 32.13 -38.90
C SER A 1173 7.13 31.92 -40.01
N LYS A 1174 7.99 30.90 -39.86
CA LYS A 1174 9.01 30.50 -40.83
C LYS A 1174 8.49 29.62 -41.97
N GLY A 1175 7.35 28.95 -41.78
CA GLY A 1175 6.80 27.95 -42.71
C GLY A 1175 7.54 26.60 -42.70
N LEU A 1176 8.31 26.30 -41.64
CA LEU A 1176 9.19 25.13 -41.55
C LEU A 1176 8.57 23.99 -40.73
N MET A 1177 8.89 22.74 -41.07
CA MET A 1177 8.55 21.56 -40.26
C MET A 1177 9.58 20.43 -40.36
N SER A 1178 9.54 19.52 -39.38
CA SER A 1178 10.57 18.49 -39.15
C SER A 1178 10.36 17.13 -39.85
N TRP A 1179 9.30 16.95 -40.65
CA TRP A 1179 8.80 15.66 -41.12
C TRP A 1179 8.33 15.70 -42.57
#